data_AF-A0A6B0X0W5-F1
#
_entry.id   AF-A0A6B0X0W5-F1
#
_cell.length_a   1.000
_cell.length_b   1.000
_cell.length_c   1.000
_cell.angle_alpha   90.00
_cell.angle_beta   90.00
_cell.angle_gamma   90.00
#
_symmetry.space_group_name_H-M   'P 1'
#
loop_
_entity.id
_entity.type
_entity.pdbx_description
1 polymer ?
#
loop_
_entity_poly.entity_id
_entity_poly.type
_entity_poly.pdbx_seq_one_letter_code
_entity_poly.pdbx_strand_id
1 'polypeptide(L)'
;MDWEKQESRNILGWIRGTDPVLSEKIVVINTYYDAMSVVPARAPGAEMACGIVGMMKLAEYFSKYPPKHTLLFLASSAHHLGFRGICDFLSRHSRKEKHFAALMTEPLELPLFISLDLTSQTDEIGVWNSTRNFYYKRFFTPFGKSLVHYSEAIAERFDLDPADALIDGINPKGGMNWDMYIPGKILKTDGEVVLEAGTPALSLITVNDARFRVDTPLDKPEHVNFENLTGQVRLLAGVLDLGLNSEDFLPDYKLDPDDRMRGLQGFVRTFPRLSITPDRSRPGAVASLRMGNDKSIKGVRRVYYDIADENGEFYMPGIAERRVDVKAFYMDPESGEITYAPNHGRQARIYRGEFNMDWWISKRTRILFPCIATDFYDTVDPRYLTKLTSISVLGPGNTAPQEYGYAIGFGPEEPVGTIFTTPGERIKIVMREREIGVRYLLLNSKSAESVEVARGDGFQILQHGGAFIRSSFQAAKDMWTLNEARMRELAKYSIENQRMTNLHDQAKEHLDLAEEAMQDKKWDLFVKHTRAGMGLESRAYPDVKSTQNDVIRGVIFFMLLVIPCAFFVERLLFTFSDIRVQIGGFGVVFLVIWIVLAQVHPAFDLSNPFVILLAFVILALAIFVIAIVSGRFHDNIRQLRTEEVLLHDTDVGRISASVAAFQLGIANMKKRKMRTGLTFATLVLLTFTVLSFTSIKTTLDFHQLPLDDTEGKYPGLLIRSQFWGPLEDTAYDYARINFFDQGEIAPRSWYVTRDLKKTPIETPEKSTKVLGIVGLSVNEPAVTSIDTLLSHGRWFEEGEIACILPGKIAGLLKVEPEDVGKKSVRLFGKQLKVVGLIDAEKMRDLKDLDGEMLSPADFKLTDDEIISQMTQQESREKQGLEQPQLENMPFEHIDPDDVAIIPYKILREVGSPLQSVAIRLREGVNVEEQVKEYVSRLSVVVYAGIPGEDGKIQVSIYSSLGWGPLPGLANLFVPILVAALIVLNTMMGSVYERFREIGIYSAVGLAPVHIAFLFIAEACVYAVLGTVSGYLLGQGVIKILLWQELLQGLNVNYSALSTVISSALVMVVVLLSSIYPARQASMMAVPDVTRRWKLPDPEGDHWHFEFPFTVGGKDVFGLSVFLVDYFESHMGESMGAFYTDGARFGSVEAATGAGYTIDTTIWLAPYDLGVSQQVHFEAVPTGEHNIFAMTLTIDRLSGDVASWRRGNQGFMNALRKQFLIWRTVDPGNRAKYTEKGRELLSAPAAAVNA
;
A
#
# COMPACT_ATOMS: atom_id res chain seq x y z
N MET A 1 29.99 -18.45 23.89
CA MET A 1 30.78 -17.95 22.76
C MET A 1 31.08 -16.52 23.10
N ASP A 2 32.35 -16.22 23.40
CA ASP A 2 32.74 -14.87 23.79
C ASP A 2 32.96 -14.02 22.53
N TRP A 3 32.40 -12.81 22.53
CA TRP A 3 32.65 -11.84 21.48
C TRP A 3 33.87 -11.02 21.86
N GLU A 4 34.92 -11.15 21.08
CA GLU A 4 36.18 -10.45 21.33
C GLU A 4 36.56 -9.61 20.11
N LYS A 5 37.14 -8.45 20.38
CA LYS A 5 37.74 -7.62 19.33
C LYS A 5 39.14 -8.15 19.07
N GLN A 6 39.33 -8.77 17.91
CA GLN A 6 40.59 -9.34 17.50
C GLN A 6 41.26 -8.47 16.43
N GLU A 7 42.58 -8.30 16.52
CA GLU A 7 43.37 -7.65 15.47
C GLU A 7 43.47 -8.60 14.28
N SER A 8 43.16 -8.09 13.09
CA SER A 8 43.41 -8.77 11.82
C SER A 8 44.27 -7.90 10.92
N ARG A 9 44.86 -8.48 9.88
CA ARG A 9 45.88 -7.82 9.06
C ARG A 9 45.58 -8.00 7.59
N ASN A 10 45.67 -6.90 6.85
CA ASN A 10 45.81 -6.97 5.41
C ASN A 10 47.29 -7.16 5.08
N ILE A 11 47.59 -7.97 4.05
CA ILE A 11 48.96 -8.24 3.61
C ILE A 11 49.18 -7.53 2.28
N LEU A 12 50.18 -6.66 2.22
CA LEU A 12 50.53 -5.90 1.03
C LEU A 12 51.89 -6.38 0.50
N GLY A 13 51.95 -6.76 -0.77
CA GLY A 13 53.17 -7.17 -1.46
C GLY A 13 53.41 -6.33 -2.72
N TRP A 14 54.64 -5.87 -2.93
CA TRP A 14 54.97 -4.95 -4.02
C TRP A 14 55.90 -5.58 -5.05
N ILE A 15 55.61 -5.35 -6.33
CA ILE A 15 56.53 -5.60 -7.44
C ILE A 15 56.61 -4.31 -8.27
N ARG A 16 57.80 -3.71 -8.30
CA ARG A 16 58.01 -2.43 -9.01
C ARG A 16 58.01 -2.66 -10.51
N GLY A 17 57.31 -1.79 -11.23
CA GLY A 17 57.26 -1.83 -12.70
C GLY A 17 58.61 -1.55 -13.34
N THR A 18 58.84 -2.11 -14.53
CA THR A 18 60.11 -1.94 -15.27
C THR A 18 60.16 -0.68 -16.14
N ASP A 19 59.01 -0.09 -16.46
CA ASP A 19 58.92 1.07 -17.36
C ASP A 19 58.97 2.40 -16.58
N PRO A 20 59.75 3.41 -17.02
CA PRO A 20 59.89 4.67 -16.29
C PRO A 20 58.60 5.47 -16.10
N VAL A 21 57.61 5.35 -17.00
CA VAL A 21 56.36 6.11 -16.95
C VAL A 21 55.23 5.24 -16.38
N LEU A 22 55.10 4.01 -16.86
CA LEU A 22 54.02 3.11 -16.40
C LEU A 22 54.25 2.62 -14.96
N SER A 23 55.48 2.64 -14.44
CA SER A 23 55.77 2.25 -13.06
C SER A 23 55.20 3.21 -12.01
N GLU A 24 54.80 4.43 -12.38
CA GLU A 24 54.09 5.36 -11.47
C GLU A 24 52.61 4.98 -11.30
N LYS A 25 52.03 4.24 -12.25
CA LYS A 25 50.63 3.78 -12.21
C LYS A 25 50.54 2.44 -11.48
N ILE A 26 49.91 2.42 -10.30
CA ILE A 26 49.80 1.23 -9.45
C ILE A 26 48.53 0.44 -9.80
N VAL A 27 48.68 -0.81 -10.22
CA VAL A 27 47.55 -1.74 -10.38
C VAL A 27 47.49 -2.66 -9.16
N VAL A 28 46.32 -2.71 -8.52
CA VAL A 28 46.10 -3.58 -7.35
C VAL A 28 45.51 -4.90 -7.78
N ILE A 29 46.09 -6.02 -7.34
CA ILE A 29 45.51 -7.36 -7.44
C ILE A 29 45.13 -7.78 -6.03
N ASN A 30 43.84 -7.87 -5.76
CA ASN A 30 43.29 -8.14 -4.44
C ASN A 30 42.60 -9.50 -4.38
N THR A 31 42.70 -10.18 -3.25
CA THR A 31 41.83 -11.31 -2.90
C THR A 31 41.68 -11.38 -1.38
N TYR A 32 40.64 -12.06 -0.89
CA TYR A 32 40.48 -12.31 0.53
C TYR A 32 41.15 -13.63 0.92
N TYR A 33 41.55 -13.74 2.19
CA TYR A 33 42.15 -14.97 2.72
C TYR A 33 41.43 -15.51 3.97
N ASP A 34 40.43 -14.80 4.49
CA ASP A 34 39.57 -15.31 5.56
C ASP A 34 38.52 -16.28 5.01
N ALA A 35 37.93 -17.07 5.91
CA ALA A 35 36.92 -18.07 5.60
C ALA A 35 35.76 -17.99 6.60
N MET A 36 34.59 -18.42 6.18
CA MET A 36 33.39 -18.43 7.02
C MET A 36 32.67 -19.79 6.97
N SER A 37 31.97 -20.11 8.04
CA SER A 37 31.12 -21.29 8.14
C SER A 37 29.92 -20.98 9.02
N VAL A 38 28.79 -21.64 8.75
CA VAL A 38 27.64 -21.68 9.66
C VAL A 38 28.02 -22.14 11.06
N VAL A 39 29.13 -22.89 11.20
CA VAL A 39 29.79 -23.18 12.48
C VAL A 39 31.14 -22.47 12.49
N PRO A 40 31.26 -21.23 13.03
CA PRO A 40 32.48 -20.44 12.93
C PRO A 40 33.75 -21.13 13.46
N ALA A 41 33.61 -21.99 14.49
CA ALA A 41 34.72 -22.79 15.02
C ALA A 41 35.26 -23.86 14.04
N ARG A 42 34.54 -24.13 12.94
CA ARG A 42 34.88 -25.10 11.89
C ARG A 42 34.66 -24.47 10.52
N ALA A 43 35.60 -23.61 10.12
CA ALA A 43 35.65 -22.97 8.81
C ALA A 43 36.96 -23.35 8.08
N PRO A 44 37.07 -24.56 7.48
CA PRO A 44 38.30 -24.96 6.80
C PRO A 44 38.56 -24.14 5.51
N GLY A 45 37.51 -23.71 4.82
CA GLY A 45 37.58 -22.65 3.80
C GLY A 45 38.38 -22.98 2.54
N ALA A 46 38.35 -24.23 2.07
CA ALA A 46 39.19 -24.67 0.97
C ALA A 46 38.82 -24.05 -0.39
N GLU A 47 37.54 -23.97 -0.74
CA GLU A 47 37.04 -23.24 -1.91
C GLU A 47 37.34 -21.75 -1.78
N MET A 48 37.08 -21.17 -0.60
CA MET A 48 37.37 -19.74 -0.33
C MET A 48 38.87 -19.40 -0.45
N ALA A 49 39.76 -20.36 -0.18
CA ALA A 49 41.19 -20.17 -0.30
C ALA A 49 41.72 -20.20 -1.76
N CYS A 50 40.89 -20.56 -2.75
CA CYS A 50 41.34 -20.65 -4.14
C CYS A 50 41.84 -19.29 -4.68
N GLY A 51 41.20 -18.19 -4.29
CA GLY A 51 41.62 -16.82 -4.66
C GLY A 51 43.03 -16.47 -4.16
N ILE A 52 43.33 -16.73 -2.88
CA ILE A 52 44.65 -16.45 -2.29
C ILE A 52 45.75 -17.34 -2.89
N VAL A 53 45.45 -18.62 -3.18
CA VAL A 53 46.38 -19.51 -3.89
C VAL A 53 46.70 -18.96 -5.29
N GLY A 54 45.67 -18.53 -6.03
CA GLY A 54 45.85 -17.91 -7.33
C GLY A 54 46.71 -16.64 -7.28
N MET A 55 46.43 -15.75 -6.33
CA MET A 55 47.21 -14.52 -6.14
C MET A 55 48.67 -14.80 -5.79
N MET A 56 48.95 -15.76 -4.89
CA MET A 56 50.33 -16.15 -4.56
C MET A 56 51.09 -16.68 -5.78
N LYS A 57 50.42 -17.42 -6.67
CA LYS A 57 51.02 -17.91 -7.92
C LYS A 57 51.27 -16.80 -8.93
N LEU A 58 50.37 -15.82 -9.03
CA LEU A 58 50.60 -14.61 -9.83
C LEU A 58 51.78 -13.80 -9.29
N ALA A 59 51.89 -13.62 -7.97
CA ALA A 59 53.02 -12.95 -7.35
C ALA A 59 54.34 -13.68 -7.61
N GLU A 60 54.36 -15.03 -7.55
CA GLU A 60 55.53 -15.84 -7.90
C GLU A 60 55.92 -15.65 -9.37
N TYR A 61 54.95 -15.60 -10.28
CA TYR A 61 55.17 -15.38 -11.71
C TYR A 61 55.75 -13.98 -11.98
N PHE A 62 55.08 -12.92 -11.52
CA PHE A 62 55.52 -11.53 -11.76
C PHE A 62 56.78 -11.16 -10.99
N SER A 63 57.14 -11.88 -9.92
CA SER A 63 58.45 -11.70 -9.28
C SER A 63 59.60 -12.19 -10.17
N LYS A 64 59.34 -13.21 -11.01
CA LYS A 64 60.31 -13.72 -12.00
C LYS A 64 60.27 -12.91 -13.30
N TYR A 65 59.10 -12.40 -13.65
CA TYR A 65 58.85 -11.60 -14.86
C TYR A 65 58.16 -10.28 -14.50
N PRO A 66 58.89 -9.28 -13.97
CA PRO A 66 58.29 -8.00 -13.55
C PRO A 66 57.64 -7.27 -14.74
N PRO A 67 56.38 -6.83 -14.62
CA PRO A 67 55.68 -6.14 -15.72
C PRO A 67 56.09 -4.67 -15.81
N LYS A 68 55.63 -3.96 -16.85
CA LYS A 68 55.87 -2.52 -16.99
C LYS A 68 55.19 -1.68 -15.91
N HIS A 69 53.95 -2.01 -15.55
CA HIS A 69 53.21 -1.35 -14.46
C HIS A 69 53.68 -1.81 -13.07
N THR A 70 53.54 -0.96 -12.06
CA THR A 70 53.79 -1.38 -10.66
C THR A 70 52.60 -2.18 -10.14
N LEU A 71 52.87 -3.33 -9.52
CA LEU A 71 51.85 -4.19 -8.92
C LEU A 71 51.86 -4.11 -7.40
N LEU A 72 50.65 -3.95 -6.85
CA LEU A 72 50.35 -4.13 -5.44
C LEU A 72 49.45 -5.36 -5.27
N PHE A 73 49.98 -6.43 -4.68
CA PHE A 73 49.20 -7.57 -4.24
C PHE A 73 48.61 -7.28 -2.86
N LEU A 74 47.29 -7.37 -2.72
CA LEU A 74 46.55 -7.12 -1.49
C LEU A 74 45.79 -8.38 -1.06
N ALA A 75 46.21 -9.01 0.04
CA ALA A 75 45.40 -10.03 0.71
C ALA A 75 44.56 -9.35 1.78
N SER A 76 43.26 -9.21 1.54
CA SER A 76 42.32 -8.60 2.49
C SER A 76 41.85 -9.61 3.54
N SER A 77 41.66 -9.12 4.76
CA SER A 77 41.09 -9.91 5.86
C SER A 77 39.62 -9.55 6.11
N ALA A 78 38.89 -10.43 6.79
CA ALA A 78 37.52 -10.18 7.25
C ALA A 78 36.55 -9.76 6.12
N HIS A 79 36.72 -10.33 4.93
CA HIS A 79 35.80 -10.22 3.80
C HIS A 79 34.40 -10.72 4.18
N HIS A 80 34.33 -11.89 4.82
CA HIS A 80 33.06 -12.51 5.21
C HIS A 80 32.38 -11.86 6.43
N LEU A 81 33.01 -10.84 7.03
CA LEU A 81 32.52 -10.07 8.17
C LEU A 81 32.18 -8.63 7.79
N GLY A 82 31.55 -8.43 6.63
CA GLY A 82 31.18 -7.10 6.13
C GLY A 82 32.38 -6.32 5.58
N PHE A 83 33.30 -7.00 4.89
CA PHE A 83 34.38 -6.36 4.13
C PHE A 83 35.34 -5.51 4.98
N ARG A 84 35.60 -5.88 6.24
CA ARG A 84 36.32 -5.01 7.19
C ARG A 84 37.75 -4.70 6.73
N GLY A 85 38.49 -5.69 6.24
CA GLY A 85 39.87 -5.48 5.79
C GLY A 85 39.95 -4.51 4.63
N ILE A 86 39.13 -4.69 3.59
CA ILE A 86 39.16 -3.76 2.44
C ILE A 86 38.66 -2.35 2.83
N CYS A 87 37.71 -2.23 3.75
CA CYS A 87 37.26 -0.93 4.26
C CYS A 87 38.39 -0.16 4.97
N ASP A 88 39.20 -0.87 5.77
CA ASP A 88 40.38 -0.29 6.43
C ASP A 88 41.43 0.15 5.41
N PHE A 89 41.74 -0.69 4.41
CA PHE A 89 42.66 -0.34 3.32
C PHE A 89 42.20 0.93 2.59
N LEU A 90 40.94 0.99 2.16
CA LEU A 90 40.42 2.16 1.44
C LEU A 90 40.49 3.43 2.29
N SER A 91 40.18 3.33 3.58
CA SER A 91 40.20 4.48 4.50
C SER A 91 41.60 5.08 4.70
N ARG A 92 42.66 4.28 4.56
CA ARG A 92 44.05 4.74 4.68
C ARG A 92 44.66 5.21 3.36
N HIS A 93 44.22 4.63 2.24
CA HIS A 93 44.92 4.72 0.97
C HIS A 93 44.14 5.38 -0.17
N SER A 94 42.82 5.15 -0.30
CA SER A 94 42.08 5.53 -1.51
C SER A 94 40.65 5.99 -1.22
N ARG A 95 40.49 7.25 -0.81
CA ARG A 95 39.22 7.97 -0.63
C ARG A 95 39.21 9.24 -1.47
N LYS A 96 38.13 9.50 -2.21
CA LYS A 96 38.03 10.66 -3.12
C LYS A 96 37.28 11.85 -2.53
N GLU A 97 36.35 11.62 -1.61
CA GLU A 97 35.61 12.69 -0.94
C GLU A 97 36.54 13.54 -0.06
N LYS A 98 36.47 14.87 -0.18
CA LYS A 98 37.41 15.80 0.48
C LYS A 98 37.56 15.56 1.99
N HIS A 99 36.45 15.25 2.66
CA HIS A 99 36.45 14.97 4.10
C HIS A 99 37.29 13.74 4.46
N PHE A 100 37.17 12.66 3.68
CA PHE A 100 37.88 11.42 3.94
C PHE A 100 39.30 11.44 3.39
N ALA A 101 39.53 12.11 2.26
CA ALA A 101 40.85 12.29 1.70
C ALA A 101 41.80 12.99 2.68
N ALA A 102 41.29 13.95 3.47
CA ALA A 102 42.06 14.63 4.52
C ALA A 102 42.42 13.74 5.73
N LEU A 103 41.74 12.60 5.91
CA LEU A 103 41.96 11.66 7.01
C LEU A 103 42.87 10.48 6.62
N MET A 104 43.22 10.35 5.35
CA MET A 104 44.10 9.29 4.86
C MET A 104 45.51 9.44 5.44
N THR A 105 46.10 8.33 5.89
CA THR A 105 47.46 8.32 6.46
C THR A 105 48.52 8.03 5.41
N GLU A 106 48.19 7.22 4.39
CA GLU A 106 49.12 6.68 3.41
C GLU A 106 48.49 6.71 2.01
N PRO A 107 48.20 7.90 1.44
CA PRO A 107 47.45 8.02 0.19
C PRO A 107 48.17 7.32 -0.98
N LEU A 108 47.42 6.52 -1.74
CA LEU A 108 47.87 5.84 -2.95
C LEU A 108 46.96 6.24 -4.11
N GLU A 109 47.55 6.53 -5.27
CA GLU A 109 46.78 6.73 -6.50
C GLU A 109 46.59 5.37 -7.20
N LEU A 110 45.33 4.91 -7.22
CA LEU A 110 44.96 3.58 -7.72
C LEU A 110 44.16 3.71 -9.03
N PRO A 111 44.82 3.72 -10.20
CA PRO A 111 44.12 3.80 -11.48
C PRO A 111 43.23 2.58 -11.77
N LEU A 112 43.59 1.40 -11.26
CA LEU A 112 42.79 0.19 -11.43
C LEU A 112 42.96 -0.76 -10.24
N PHE A 113 41.84 -1.28 -9.75
CA PHE A 113 41.78 -2.33 -8.75
C PHE A 113 41.16 -3.60 -9.34
N ILE A 114 41.82 -4.75 -9.22
CA ILE A 114 41.35 -6.04 -9.71
C ILE A 114 41.14 -6.97 -8.52
N SER A 115 39.89 -7.35 -8.26
CA SER A 115 39.53 -8.33 -7.23
C SER A 115 39.47 -9.74 -7.81
N LEU A 116 40.12 -10.70 -7.19
CA LEU A 116 40.07 -12.13 -7.53
C LEU A 116 39.14 -12.85 -6.55
N ASP A 117 38.11 -13.51 -7.06
CA ASP A 117 37.22 -14.39 -6.29
C ASP A 117 37.06 -15.72 -7.03
N LEU A 118 38.00 -16.63 -6.76
CA LEU A 118 38.13 -17.90 -7.45
C LEU A 118 37.56 -19.05 -6.61
N THR A 119 36.95 -20.02 -7.28
CA THR A 119 36.56 -21.34 -6.76
C THR A 119 37.06 -22.41 -7.72
N SER A 120 36.98 -23.68 -7.34
CA SER A 120 37.60 -24.77 -8.10
C SER A 120 36.63 -25.61 -8.93
N GLN A 121 35.33 -25.48 -8.72
CA GLN A 121 34.35 -26.40 -9.31
C GLN A 121 34.17 -26.23 -10.84
N THR A 122 34.63 -25.12 -11.40
CA THR A 122 34.73 -24.86 -12.84
C THR A 122 36.11 -24.27 -13.15
N ASP A 123 36.55 -24.33 -14.41
CA ASP A 123 37.78 -23.73 -14.92
C ASP A 123 37.54 -22.40 -15.65
N GLU A 124 36.27 -21.98 -15.75
CA GLU A 124 35.84 -20.78 -16.46
C GLU A 124 35.96 -19.53 -15.59
N ILE A 125 36.50 -18.45 -16.17
CA ILE A 125 36.64 -17.15 -15.51
C ILE A 125 35.83 -16.10 -16.27
N GLY A 126 35.15 -15.23 -15.53
CA GLY A 126 34.52 -14.03 -16.06
C GLY A 126 35.15 -12.75 -15.51
N VAL A 127 35.13 -11.69 -16.32
CA VAL A 127 35.42 -10.32 -15.89
C VAL A 127 34.13 -9.54 -15.64
N TRP A 128 34.07 -8.82 -14.53
CA TRP A 128 32.87 -8.12 -14.08
C TRP A 128 33.18 -6.78 -13.41
N ASN A 129 32.19 -5.89 -13.33
CA ASN A 129 32.17 -4.73 -12.44
C ASN A 129 30.86 -4.70 -11.64
N SER A 130 30.91 -4.38 -10.35
CA SER A 130 29.72 -4.47 -9.50
C SER A 130 28.76 -3.28 -9.64
N THR A 131 28.87 -2.44 -10.68
CA THR A 131 28.05 -1.23 -10.80
C THR A 131 26.67 -1.46 -11.39
N ARG A 132 25.68 -0.79 -10.79
CA ARG A 132 24.34 -0.66 -11.37
C ARG A 132 24.15 0.66 -12.12
N ASN A 133 25.10 1.58 -12.02
CA ASN A 133 25.02 2.88 -12.67
C ASN A 133 25.32 2.73 -14.17
N PHE A 134 24.37 3.12 -15.01
CA PHE A 134 24.51 3.06 -16.47
C PHE A 134 25.75 3.81 -16.99
N TYR A 135 26.08 4.96 -16.39
CA TYR A 135 27.24 5.75 -16.79
C TYR A 135 28.57 5.04 -16.49
N TYR A 136 28.67 4.39 -15.32
CA TYR A 136 29.86 3.63 -14.95
C TYR A 136 30.02 2.36 -15.79
N LYS A 137 28.93 1.74 -16.27
CA LYS A 137 29.04 0.60 -17.19
C LYS A 137 29.80 0.96 -18.48
N ARG A 138 29.51 2.13 -19.06
CA ARG A 138 30.21 2.61 -20.26
C ARG A 138 31.69 2.89 -20.01
N PHE A 139 32.05 3.36 -18.81
CA PHE A 139 33.44 3.55 -18.40
C PHE A 139 34.23 2.24 -18.43
N PHE A 140 33.63 1.13 -17.98
CA PHE A 140 34.30 -0.17 -17.92
C PHE A 140 34.35 -0.96 -19.23
N THR A 141 33.57 -0.57 -20.25
CA THR A 141 33.50 -1.26 -21.55
C THR A 141 34.88 -1.52 -22.19
N PRO A 142 35.82 -0.56 -22.26
CA PRO A 142 37.15 -0.79 -22.85
C PRO A 142 37.98 -1.84 -22.09
N PHE A 143 37.87 -1.90 -20.76
CA PHE A 143 38.57 -2.91 -19.97
C PHE A 143 38.11 -4.33 -20.29
N GLY A 144 36.79 -4.56 -20.36
CA GLY A 144 36.23 -5.86 -20.72
C GLY A 144 36.69 -6.31 -22.10
N LYS A 145 36.63 -5.43 -23.10
CA LYS A 145 37.10 -5.72 -24.47
C LYS A 145 38.59 -6.05 -24.53
N SER A 146 39.42 -5.32 -23.78
CA SER A 146 40.88 -5.51 -23.79
C SER A 146 41.26 -6.83 -23.13
N LEU A 147 40.67 -7.16 -21.98
CA LEU A 147 40.94 -8.42 -21.27
C LEU A 147 40.52 -9.64 -22.10
N VAL A 148 39.38 -9.56 -22.79
CA VAL A 148 38.92 -10.61 -23.71
C VAL A 148 39.83 -10.73 -24.93
N HIS A 149 40.29 -9.60 -25.49
CA HIS A 149 41.25 -9.62 -26.59
C HIS A 149 42.57 -10.29 -26.17
N TYR A 150 43.04 -10.04 -24.94
CA TYR A 150 44.25 -10.69 -24.41
C TYR A 150 44.03 -12.19 -24.15
N SER A 151 42.85 -12.61 -23.69
CA SER A 151 42.54 -14.03 -23.53
C SER A 151 42.48 -14.74 -24.88
N GLU A 152 41.85 -14.14 -25.89
CA GLU A 152 41.81 -14.67 -27.26
C GLU A 152 43.23 -14.89 -27.82
N ALA A 153 44.15 -13.96 -27.57
CA ALA A 153 45.54 -14.04 -28.05
C ALA A 153 46.36 -15.18 -27.44
N ILE A 154 46.01 -15.66 -26.24
CA ILE A 154 46.73 -16.76 -25.56
C ILE A 154 45.96 -18.08 -25.57
N ALA A 155 44.67 -18.07 -25.89
CA ALA A 155 43.78 -19.24 -25.86
C ALA A 155 44.33 -20.42 -26.67
N GLU A 156 44.83 -20.18 -27.90
CA GLU A 156 45.43 -21.21 -28.76
C GLU A 156 46.62 -21.93 -28.11
N ARG A 157 47.38 -21.25 -27.25
CA ARG A 157 48.54 -21.84 -26.56
C ARG A 157 48.15 -22.67 -25.34
N PHE A 158 46.95 -22.45 -24.80
CA PHE A 158 46.42 -23.14 -23.62
C PHE A 158 45.38 -24.20 -23.96
N ASP A 159 45.16 -24.49 -25.26
CA ASP A 159 44.12 -25.43 -25.74
C ASP A 159 42.70 -25.04 -25.27
N LEU A 160 42.47 -23.72 -25.15
CA LEU A 160 41.18 -23.15 -24.80
C LEU A 160 40.49 -22.63 -26.07
N ASP A 161 39.16 -22.71 -26.13
CA ASP A 161 38.40 -22.03 -27.18
C ASP A 161 38.57 -20.51 -26.99
N PRO A 162 39.11 -19.76 -27.99
CA PRO A 162 39.28 -18.32 -27.88
C PRO A 162 37.97 -17.58 -27.58
N ALA A 163 36.82 -18.10 -28.03
CA ALA A 163 35.53 -17.47 -27.83
C ALA A 163 35.04 -17.53 -26.36
N ASP A 164 35.48 -18.55 -25.62
CA ASP A 164 35.02 -18.86 -24.27
C ASP A 164 36.15 -18.78 -23.22
N ALA A 165 37.39 -18.50 -23.64
CA ALA A 165 38.56 -18.45 -22.76
C ALA A 165 38.38 -17.48 -21.57
N LEU A 166 37.74 -16.32 -21.77
CA LEU A 166 37.37 -15.40 -20.69
C LEU A 166 35.98 -14.79 -20.98
N ILE A 167 35.06 -14.95 -20.03
CA ILE A 167 33.69 -14.47 -20.18
C ILE A 167 33.61 -12.95 -19.92
N ASP A 168 33.16 -12.19 -20.91
CA ASP A 168 32.92 -10.74 -20.78
C ASP A 168 31.58 -10.47 -20.07
N GLY A 169 31.64 -10.28 -18.75
CA GLY A 169 30.49 -9.86 -17.94
C GLY A 169 30.21 -8.35 -17.97
N ILE A 170 31.05 -7.55 -18.63
CA ILE A 170 30.90 -6.10 -18.75
C ILE A 170 30.17 -5.73 -20.03
N ASN A 171 30.58 -6.32 -21.15
CA ASN A 171 29.97 -6.15 -22.47
C ASN A 171 29.27 -7.45 -22.87
N PRO A 172 28.00 -7.62 -22.50
CA PRO A 172 27.27 -8.84 -22.79
C PRO A 172 27.26 -9.15 -24.29
N LYS A 173 27.87 -10.27 -24.70
CA LYS A 173 27.83 -10.81 -26.07
C LYS A 173 26.69 -11.84 -26.20
N GLY A 174 26.05 -11.91 -27.37
CA GLY A 174 25.04 -12.95 -27.65
C GLY A 174 23.80 -12.92 -26.74
N GLY A 175 23.47 -11.76 -26.17
CA GLY A 175 22.34 -11.59 -25.24
C GLY A 175 22.57 -12.14 -23.83
N MET A 176 23.79 -12.60 -23.48
CA MET A 176 24.14 -13.10 -22.15
C MET A 176 24.67 -11.97 -21.26
N ASN A 177 24.02 -11.69 -20.13
CA ASN A 177 24.55 -10.83 -19.07
C ASN A 177 25.30 -11.65 -18.01
N TRP A 178 26.06 -10.96 -17.16
CA TRP A 178 26.86 -11.58 -16.09
C TRP A 178 26.05 -12.46 -15.12
N ASP A 179 24.79 -12.12 -14.85
CA ASP A 179 23.92 -12.84 -13.92
C ASP A 179 23.50 -14.23 -14.42
N MET A 180 23.68 -14.54 -15.71
CA MET A 180 23.55 -15.92 -16.22
C MET A 180 24.69 -16.83 -15.79
N TYR A 181 25.89 -16.26 -15.64
CA TYR A 181 27.10 -16.98 -15.34
C TYR A 181 27.32 -17.13 -13.83
N ILE A 182 26.50 -16.49 -13.00
CA ILE A 182 26.55 -16.66 -11.55
C ILE A 182 25.23 -17.26 -11.09
N PRO A 183 25.17 -18.59 -10.91
CA PRO A 183 23.96 -19.26 -10.46
C PRO A 183 23.47 -18.70 -9.12
N GLY A 184 22.16 -18.46 -9.01
CA GLY A 184 21.53 -17.97 -7.79
C GLY A 184 21.64 -16.46 -7.58
N LYS A 185 21.74 -16.03 -6.32
CA LYS A 185 21.83 -14.60 -5.94
C LYS A 185 23.15 -13.97 -6.43
N ILE A 186 23.16 -12.63 -6.54
CA ILE A 186 24.32 -11.81 -6.94
C ILE A 186 25.53 -12.06 -6.02
N LEU A 187 26.68 -12.45 -6.58
CA LEU A 187 27.94 -12.61 -5.85
C LEU A 187 28.43 -11.26 -5.28
N LYS A 188 29.13 -11.29 -4.13
CA LYS A 188 29.70 -10.10 -3.52
C LYS A 188 31.22 -10.23 -3.43
N THR A 189 31.92 -9.21 -3.94
CA THR A 189 33.40 -9.18 -4.01
C THR A 189 33.91 -7.88 -3.40
N ASP A 190 35.17 -7.83 -2.99
CA ASP A 190 35.81 -6.61 -2.46
C ASP A 190 35.76 -5.46 -3.47
N GLY A 191 35.85 -5.77 -4.78
CA GLY A 191 35.76 -4.80 -5.86
C GLY A 191 34.48 -3.95 -5.82
N GLU A 192 33.37 -4.47 -5.28
CA GLU A 192 32.15 -3.68 -5.08
C GLU A 192 32.36 -2.53 -4.09
N VAL A 193 33.01 -2.82 -2.96
CA VAL A 193 33.27 -1.82 -1.90
C VAL A 193 34.27 -0.78 -2.37
N VAL A 194 35.28 -1.20 -3.14
CA VAL A 194 36.29 -0.32 -3.74
C VAL A 194 35.64 0.65 -4.73
N LEU A 195 34.70 0.16 -5.53
CA LEU A 195 33.96 1.00 -6.48
C LEU A 195 33.06 2.02 -5.77
N GLU A 196 32.42 1.65 -4.67
CA GLU A 196 31.64 2.57 -3.83
C GLU A 196 32.52 3.63 -3.14
N ALA A 197 33.83 3.39 -2.98
CA ALA A 197 34.80 4.40 -2.53
C ALA A 197 35.32 5.31 -3.67
N GLY A 198 34.78 5.16 -4.88
CA GLY A 198 35.12 5.97 -6.05
C GLY A 198 36.33 5.47 -6.85
N THR A 199 36.95 4.35 -6.46
CA THR A 199 38.13 3.80 -7.16
C THR A 199 37.69 2.83 -8.28
N PRO A 200 38.18 2.97 -9.53
CA PRO A 200 37.87 2.02 -10.59
C PRO A 200 38.23 0.58 -10.21
N ALA A 201 37.23 -0.31 -10.17
CA ALA A 201 37.41 -1.70 -9.75
C ALA A 201 36.75 -2.70 -10.70
N LEU A 202 37.48 -3.78 -10.99
CA LEU A 202 37.06 -4.95 -11.74
C LEU A 202 37.14 -6.18 -10.84
N SER A 203 36.32 -7.18 -11.11
CA SER A 203 36.38 -8.48 -10.44
C SER A 203 36.58 -9.58 -11.48
N LEU A 204 37.61 -10.41 -11.30
CA LEU A 204 37.85 -11.64 -12.04
C LEU A 204 37.39 -12.80 -11.16
N ILE A 205 36.41 -13.53 -11.64
CA ILE A 205 35.63 -14.46 -10.83
C ILE A 205 35.46 -15.80 -11.53
N THR A 206 35.44 -16.89 -10.77
CA THR A 206 35.02 -18.18 -11.29
C THR A 206 33.51 -18.15 -11.56
N VAL A 207 33.13 -18.55 -12.76
CA VAL A 207 31.73 -18.52 -13.23
C VAL A 207 31.17 -19.92 -13.43
N ASN A 208 29.85 -20.01 -13.59
CA ASN A 208 29.06 -21.24 -13.69
C ASN A 208 29.13 -22.14 -12.44
N ASP A 209 29.41 -21.54 -11.27
CA ASP A 209 29.47 -22.22 -9.97
C ASP A 209 28.47 -21.62 -8.95
N ALA A 210 27.58 -22.47 -8.40
CA ALA A 210 26.66 -22.08 -7.34
C ALA A 210 27.31 -21.98 -5.95
N ARG A 211 28.53 -22.48 -5.78
CA ARG A 211 29.31 -22.46 -4.52
C ARG A 211 28.66 -23.23 -3.37
N PHE A 212 28.12 -24.41 -3.66
CA PHE A 212 27.34 -25.25 -2.72
C PHE A 212 28.03 -25.55 -1.39
N ARG A 213 29.37 -25.56 -1.33
CA ARG A 213 30.13 -25.88 -0.11
C ARG A 213 30.56 -24.65 0.69
N VAL A 214 30.51 -23.45 0.10
CA VAL A 214 30.92 -22.21 0.77
C VAL A 214 29.98 -21.90 1.93
N ASP A 215 30.50 -21.34 3.03
CA ASP A 215 29.78 -21.12 4.30
C ASP A 215 29.41 -22.42 5.03
N THR A 216 30.07 -23.54 4.74
CA THR A 216 29.79 -24.83 5.40
C THR A 216 31.04 -25.47 6.01
N PRO A 217 30.89 -26.30 7.06
CA PRO A 217 31.98 -27.13 7.58
C PRO A 217 32.49 -28.19 6.59
N LEU A 218 31.79 -28.38 5.46
CA LEU A 218 32.15 -29.33 4.40
C LEU A 218 33.10 -28.72 3.38
N ASP A 219 33.45 -27.44 3.48
CA ASP A 219 34.43 -26.80 2.61
C ASP A 219 35.86 -27.25 2.95
N LYS A 220 36.24 -28.41 2.43
CA LYS A 220 37.49 -29.11 2.75
C LYS A 220 38.41 -29.26 1.53
N PRO A 221 39.74 -29.38 1.73
CA PRO A 221 40.71 -29.54 0.63
C PRO A 221 40.46 -30.74 -0.28
N GLU A 222 39.85 -31.81 0.23
CA GLU A 222 39.52 -33.02 -0.54
C GLU A 222 38.47 -32.80 -1.64
N HIS A 223 37.75 -31.68 -1.61
CA HIS A 223 36.73 -31.32 -2.60
C HIS A 223 37.20 -30.28 -3.62
N VAL A 224 38.41 -29.75 -3.46
CA VAL A 224 39.00 -28.78 -4.38
C VAL A 224 39.47 -29.48 -5.64
N ASN A 225 39.01 -28.99 -6.80
CA ASN A 225 39.55 -29.43 -8.08
C ASN A 225 40.76 -28.58 -8.48
N PHE A 226 41.95 -29.10 -8.18
CA PHE A 226 43.22 -28.42 -8.45
C PHE A 226 43.52 -28.23 -9.94
N GLU A 227 43.00 -29.09 -10.81
CA GLU A 227 43.22 -28.99 -12.27
C GLU A 227 42.53 -27.75 -12.82
N ASN A 228 41.24 -27.60 -12.51
CA ASN A 228 40.45 -26.42 -12.87
C ASN A 228 41.09 -25.13 -12.35
N LEU A 229 41.44 -25.10 -11.05
CA LEU A 229 42.09 -23.93 -10.44
C LEU A 229 43.43 -23.61 -11.12
N THR A 230 44.21 -24.63 -11.49
CA THR A 230 45.49 -24.43 -12.20
C THR A 230 45.27 -23.82 -13.58
N GLY A 231 44.25 -24.29 -14.31
CA GLY A 231 43.84 -23.71 -15.60
C GLY A 231 43.49 -22.24 -15.46
N GLN A 232 42.64 -21.92 -14.49
CA GLN A 232 42.25 -20.54 -14.17
C GLN A 232 43.45 -19.62 -13.89
N VAL A 233 44.38 -20.06 -13.03
CA VAL A 233 45.56 -19.27 -12.65
C VAL A 233 46.49 -19.05 -13.84
N ARG A 234 46.66 -20.05 -14.72
CA ARG A 234 47.48 -19.91 -15.93
C ARG A 234 46.90 -18.90 -16.91
N LEU A 235 45.59 -18.96 -17.13
CA LEU A 235 44.88 -17.99 -17.96
C LEU A 235 45.05 -16.57 -17.39
N LEU A 236 44.79 -16.38 -16.10
CA LEU A 236 44.95 -15.08 -15.43
C LEU A 236 46.38 -14.55 -15.56
N ALA A 237 47.39 -15.40 -15.37
CA ALA A 237 48.78 -15.01 -15.52
C ALA A 237 49.06 -14.47 -16.93
N GLY A 238 48.61 -15.18 -17.98
CA GLY A 238 48.82 -14.75 -19.36
C GLY A 238 48.04 -13.47 -19.72
N VAL A 239 46.77 -13.38 -19.35
CA VAL A 239 45.93 -12.19 -19.63
C VAL A 239 46.51 -10.94 -18.95
N LEU A 240 46.90 -11.07 -17.67
CA LEU A 240 47.47 -9.96 -16.93
C LEU A 240 48.89 -9.63 -17.42
N ASP A 241 49.70 -10.61 -17.84
CA ASP A 241 51.02 -10.37 -18.41
C ASP A 241 50.94 -9.51 -19.68
N LEU A 242 49.99 -9.79 -20.58
CA LEU A 242 49.75 -8.97 -21.76
C LEU A 242 49.23 -7.58 -21.40
N GLY A 243 48.22 -7.49 -20.52
CA GLY A 243 47.62 -6.22 -20.12
C GLY A 243 48.61 -5.30 -19.40
N LEU A 244 49.31 -5.81 -18.38
CA LEU A 244 50.22 -5.01 -17.56
C LEU A 244 51.50 -4.59 -18.30
N ASN A 245 51.79 -5.16 -19.47
CA ASN A 245 52.87 -4.74 -20.36
C ASN A 245 52.42 -3.85 -21.54
N SER A 246 51.12 -3.62 -21.67
CA SER A 246 50.49 -2.77 -22.70
C SER A 246 50.30 -1.34 -22.21
N GLU A 247 50.58 -0.35 -23.06
CA GLU A 247 50.30 1.07 -22.77
C GLU A 247 48.78 1.39 -22.77
N ASP A 248 48.01 0.64 -23.57
CA ASP A 248 46.57 0.86 -23.76
C ASP A 248 45.70 0.19 -22.68
N PHE A 249 46.31 -0.52 -21.71
CA PHE A 249 45.55 -1.25 -20.69
C PHE A 249 44.81 -0.34 -19.71
N LEU A 250 45.36 0.83 -19.43
CA LEU A 250 44.77 1.87 -18.59
C LEU A 250 44.47 3.11 -19.46
N PRO A 251 43.32 3.16 -20.16
CA PRO A 251 43.01 4.28 -21.04
C PRO A 251 42.71 5.56 -20.24
N ASP A 252 42.95 6.72 -20.86
CA ASP A 252 42.78 8.05 -20.24
C ASP A 252 41.29 8.44 -20.22
N TYR A 253 40.69 8.51 -19.02
CA TYR A 253 39.26 8.72 -18.83
C TYR A 253 38.93 10.12 -18.32
N LYS A 254 37.80 10.68 -18.78
CA LYS A 254 37.27 11.98 -18.31
C LYS A 254 36.27 11.87 -17.15
N LEU A 255 35.90 10.67 -16.71
CA LEU A 255 34.87 10.44 -15.71
C LEU A 255 35.40 9.51 -14.62
N ASP A 256 35.45 10.01 -13.39
CA ASP A 256 35.80 9.25 -12.20
C ASP A 256 34.54 8.79 -11.45
N PRO A 257 34.48 7.56 -10.92
CA PRO A 257 33.42 7.15 -10.01
C PRO A 257 33.43 7.99 -8.72
N ASP A 258 32.23 8.28 -8.20
CA ASP A 258 32.06 9.08 -6.98
C ASP A 258 32.28 8.24 -5.72
N ASP A 259 32.81 8.84 -4.65
CA ASP A 259 32.97 8.19 -3.35
C ASP A 259 31.67 8.31 -2.52
N ARG A 260 30.92 7.21 -2.49
CA ARG A 260 29.63 7.04 -1.81
C ARG A 260 29.73 6.22 -0.52
N MET A 261 30.95 5.93 -0.07
CA MET A 261 31.20 5.21 1.16
C MET A 261 31.11 6.17 2.36
N ARG A 262 30.40 5.76 3.42
CA ARG A 262 30.15 6.54 4.64
C ARG A 262 30.55 5.73 5.88
N GLY A 263 30.63 6.40 7.02
CA GLY A 263 30.90 5.80 8.33
C GLY A 263 29.75 6.02 9.31
N LEU A 264 29.60 5.10 10.26
CA LEU A 264 28.67 5.21 11.37
C LEU A 264 29.48 5.24 12.67
N GLN A 265 29.33 6.31 13.44
CA GLN A 265 29.78 6.36 14.82
C GLN A 265 28.54 6.21 15.72
N GLY A 266 28.57 5.19 16.57
CA GLY A 266 27.44 4.84 17.42
C GLY A 266 27.77 4.94 18.90
N PHE A 267 26.73 5.16 19.71
CA PHE A 267 26.82 5.23 21.16
C PHE A 267 25.79 4.30 21.78
N VAL A 268 26.22 3.31 22.56
CA VAL A 268 25.35 2.41 23.31
C VAL A 268 25.21 2.93 24.73
N ARG A 269 23.97 3.29 25.09
CA ARG A 269 23.66 3.92 26.38
C ARG A 269 22.46 3.29 27.05
N THR A 270 22.32 3.53 28.34
CA THR A 270 21.19 3.10 29.18
C THR A 270 20.64 4.30 29.95
N PHE A 271 19.38 4.25 30.37
CA PHE A 271 18.85 5.27 31.28
C PHE A 271 19.39 5.07 32.71
N PRO A 272 19.89 6.13 33.36
CA PRO A 272 20.11 6.11 34.80
C PRO A 272 18.77 6.05 35.56
N ARG A 273 18.76 5.52 36.79
CA ARG A 273 17.52 5.33 37.59
C ARG A 273 16.69 6.60 37.83
N LEU A 274 17.31 7.78 37.81
CA LEU A 274 16.70 9.05 38.21
C LEU A 274 16.72 10.15 37.14
N SER A 275 17.22 9.87 35.92
CA SER A 275 17.32 10.87 34.85
C SER A 275 16.68 10.37 33.56
N ILE A 276 16.03 11.31 32.85
CA ILE A 276 15.40 11.10 31.55
C ILE A 276 16.37 11.20 30.38
N THR A 277 17.64 11.54 30.66
CA THR A 277 18.69 11.62 29.65
C THR A 277 19.51 10.33 29.67
N PRO A 278 19.65 9.63 28.54
CA PRO A 278 20.45 8.42 28.49
C PRO A 278 21.94 8.79 28.32
N ASP A 279 22.65 8.86 29.43
CA ASP A 279 24.06 9.25 29.50
C ASP A 279 24.98 8.11 29.98
N ARG A 280 24.43 7.04 30.58
CA ARG A 280 25.22 5.91 31.08
C ARG A 280 25.65 4.98 29.95
N SER A 281 26.94 4.98 29.64
CA SER A 281 27.58 4.08 28.68
C SER A 281 27.43 2.60 29.06
N ARG A 282 27.28 1.74 28.05
CA ARG A 282 27.25 0.27 28.23
C ARG A 282 28.39 -0.38 27.44
N PRO A 283 29.57 -0.55 28.04
CA PRO A 283 30.70 -1.24 27.40
C PRO A 283 30.39 -2.72 27.16
N GLY A 284 31.05 -3.31 26.17
CA GLY A 284 30.91 -4.72 25.81
C GLY A 284 29.62 -5.08 25.05
N ALA A 285 28.76 -4.10 24.78
CA ALA A 285 27.58 -4.32 23.94
C ALA A 285 27.98 -4.52 22.47
N VAL A 286 27.44 -5.55 21.82
CA VAL A 286 27.65 -5.84 20.41
C VAL A 286 26.66 -5.02 19.59
N ALA A 287 27.17 -4.06 18.85
CA ALA A 287 26.41 -3.33 17.83
C ALA A 287 26.41 -4.12 16.53
N SER A 288 25.24 -4.15 15.87
CA SER A 288 25.04 -4.82 14.59
C SER A 288 24.30 -3.89 13.62
N LEU A 289 24.86 -3.67 12.44
CA LEU A 289 24.18 -3.02 11.32
C LEU A 289 24.04 -4.03 10.19
N ARG A 290 22.81 -4.29 9.76
CA ARG A 290 22.54 -5.22 8.66
C ARG A 290 22.28 -4.47 7.36
N MET A 291 22.83 -4.99 6.26
CA MET A 291 22.52 -4.55 4.90
C MET A 291 21.64 -5.58 4.18
N GLY A 292 20.39 -5.22 3.91
CA GLY A 292 19.42 -6.06 3.17
C GLY A 292 18.85 -7.24 3.96
N ASN A 293 18.04 -8.07 3.30
CA ASN A 293 17.24 -9.12 3.96
C ASN A 293 17.99 -10.46 4.08
N ASP A 294 18.88 -10.77 3.14
CA ASP A 294 19.65 -12.02 3.13
C ASP A 294 20.65 -12.11 4.29
N LYS A 295 20.69 -13.27 4.95
CA LYS A 295 21.61 -13.57 6.05
C LYS A 295 23.05 -13.72 5.58
N SER A 296 23.25 -14.44 4.48
CA SER A 296 24.54 -14.69 3.82
C SER A 296 24.31 -14.74 2.30
N ILE A 297 25.30 -14.31 1.54
CA ILE A 297 25.30 -14.40 0.07
C ILE A 297 26.59 -15.08 -0.34
N LYS A 298 26.52 -16.37 -0.70
CA LYS A 298 27.68 -17.18 -1.06
C LYS A 298 28.83 -17.05 -0.03
N GLY A 299 28.49 -17.11 1.26
CA GLY A 299 29.42 -16.99 2.39
C GLY A 299 29.65 -15.58 2.93
N VAL A 300 29.24 -14.52 2.22
CA VAL A 300 29.44 -13.15 2.70
C VAL A 300 28.30 -12.74 3.63
N ARG A 301 28.60 -12.55 4.92
CA ARG A 301 27.63 -12.01 5.89
C ARG A 301 27.56 -10.50 5.75
N ARG A 302 26.38 -9.99 5.37
CA ARG A 302 26.14 -8.55 5.20
C ARG A 302 25.74 -7.84 6.50
N VAL A 303 26.30 -8.29 7.62
CA VAL A 303 26.08 -7.70 8.94
C VAL A 303 27.41 -7.19 9.46
N TYR A 304 27.48 -5.89 9.69
CA TYR A 304 28.61 -5.22 10.30
C TYR A 304 28.47 -5.35 11.81
N TYR A 305 29.48 -5.92 12.45
CA TYR A 305 29.57 -6.00 13.89
C TYR A 305 30.66 -5.07 14.41
N ASP A 306 30.44 -4.50 15.58
CA ASP A 306 31.48 -3.87 16.39
C ASP A 306 31.08 -3.96 17.87
N ILE A 307 32.07 -3.91 18.76
CA ILE A 307 31.86 -4.00 20.21
C ILE A 307 32.05 -2.61 20.81
N ALA A 308 31.08 -2.17 21.62
CA ALA A 308 31.12 -0.88 22.28
C ALA A 308 32.27 -0.84 23.31
N ASP A 309 33.09 0.21 23.23
CA ASP A 309 34.23 0.43 24.13
C ASP A 309 33.80 0.89 25.54
N GLU A 310 34.77 1.29 26.38
CA GLU A 310 34.53 1.79 27.75
C GLU A 310 33.57 3.01 27.81
N ASN A 311 33.57 3.83 26.76
CA ASN A 311 32.67 4.98 26.61
C ASN A 311 31.33 4.60 25.97
N GLY A 312 31.12 3.32 25.66
CA GLY A 312 29.96 2.82 24.95
C GLY A 312 29.99 3.18 23.46
N GLU A 313 31.14 3.57 22.91
CA GLU A 313 31.28 3.98 21.52
C GLU A 313 31.61 2.79 20.62
N PHE A 314 31.04 2.78 19.41
CA PHE A 314 31.38 1.84 18.34
C PHE A 314 31.51 2.56 17.01
N TYR A 315 32.28 2.01 16.09
CA TYR A 315 32.51 2.59 14.77
C TYR A 315 32.41 1.55 13.66
N MET A 316 31.56 1.84 12.67
CA MET A 316 31.37 1.01 11.49
C MET A 316 31.70 1.80 10.23
N PRO A 317 32.91 1.65 9.65
CA PRO A 317 33.23 2.17 8.32
C PRO A 317 32.60 1.33 7.21
N GLY A 318 32.60 1.87 5.99
CA GLY A 318 32.32 1.10 4.77
C GLY A 318 30.86 0.89 4.45
N ILE A 319 30.02 1.82 4.86
CA ILE A 319 28.59 1.75 4.64
C ILE A 319 28.25 2.64 3.45
N ALA A 320 27.77 2.06 2.36
CA ALA A 320 27.31 2.86 1.22
C ALA A 320 26.07 3.70 1.58
N GLU A 321 25.85 4.81 0.87
CA GLU A 321 24.65 5.65 1.00
C GLU A 321 23.35 4.87 0.81
N ARG A 322 22.64 4.59 1.91
CA ARG A 322 21.33 3.92 1.92
C ARG A 322 20.64 4.09 3.28
N ARG A 323 19.38 3.67 3.36
CA ARG A 323 18.70 3.45 4.64
C ARG A 323 19.25 2.20 5.32
N VAL A 324 19.60 2.33 6.60
CA VAL A 324 20.16 1.26 7.43
C VAL A 324 19.38 1.13 8.73
N ASP A 325 19.45 -0.05 9.36
CA ASP A 325 18.96 -0.29 10.73
C ASP A 325 20.10 -0.79 11.61
N VAL A 326 20.30 -0.12 12.74
CA VAL A 326 21.33 -0.41 13.72
C VAL A 326 20.70 -0.92 15.01
N LYS A 327 21.15 -2.09 15.45
CA LYS A 327 20.76 -2.69 16.73
C LYS A 327 21.99 -2.86 17.60
N ALA A 328 21.79 -2.97 18.91
CA ALA A 328 22.86 -3.28 19.84
C ALA A 328 22.31 -4.17 20.95
N PHE A 329 23.12 -5.14 21.39
CA PHE A 329 22.74 -6.11 22.41
C PHE A 329 23.92 -6.31 23.35
N TYR A 330 23.66 -6.45 24.65
CA TYR A 330 24.67 -6.90 25.59
C TYR A 330 24.37 -8.36 25.94
N MET A 331 25.38 -9.21 25.74
CA MET A 331 25.33 -10.62 26.11
C MET A 331 26.14 -10.81 27.39
N ASP A 332 25.60 -11.60 28.31
CA ASP A 332 26.32 -12.02 29.50
C ASP A 332 27.45 -12.99 29.12
N PRO A 333 28.72 -12.74 29.51
CA PRO A 333 29.84 -13.60 29.11
C PRO A 333 29.76 -15.03 29.66
N GLU A 334 29.19 -15.23 30.86
CA GLU A 334 29.13 -16.56 31.48
C GLU A 334 28.01 -17.42 30.90
N SER A 335 26.80 -16.86 30.79
CA SER A 335 25.62 -17.59 30.31
C SER A 335 25.43 -17.52 28.79
N GLY A 336 25.96 -16.50 28.13
CA GLY A 336 25.69 -16.20 26.72
C GLY A 336 24.29 -15.59 26.46
N GLU A 337 23.48 -15.36 27.49
CA GLU A 337 22.14 -14.80 27.35
C GLU A 337 22.18 -13.29 27.04
N ILE A 338 21.23 -12.81 26.25
CA ILE A 338 21.04 -11.38 26.02
C ILE A 338 20.40 -10.76 27.25
N THR A 339 21.19 -10.02 28.04
CA THR A 339 20.73 -9.35 29.27
C THR A 339 20.42 -7.88 29.06
N TYR A 340 20.81 -7.29 27.92
CA TYR A 340 20.31 -5.98 27.49
C TYR A 340 19.99 -5.95 25.99
N ALA A 341 18.87 -5.35 25.65
CA ALA A 341 18.38 -5.23 24.27
C ALA A 341 17.90 -3.81 23.95
N PRO A 342 17.69 -3.46 22.67
CA PRO A 342 17.19 -2.15 22.29
C PRO A 342 15.82 -1.84 22.91
N ASN A 343 15.69 -0.65 23.50
CA ASN A 343 14.45 -0.19 24.11
C ASN A 343 13.53 0.46 23.05
N HIS A 344 12.34 -0.13 22.86
CA HIS A 344 11.25 0.37 22.02
C HIS A 344 10.17 1.11 22.82
N GLY A 345 10.36 1.25 24.13
CA GLY A 345 9.52 1.96 25.06
C GLY A 345 9.34 3.46 24.72
N ARG A 346 8.35 4.08 25.37
CA ARG A 346 7.92 5.45 25.05
C ARG A 346 9.05 6.48 25.15
N GLN A 347 9.94 6.35 26.14
CA GLN A 347 11.06 7.25 26.38
C GLN A 347 12.18 7.09 25.33
N ALA A 348 12.41 5.86 24.85
CA ALA A 348 13.46 5.56 23.88
C ALA A 348 13.02 5.77 22.41
N ARG A 349 11.73 6.06 22.16
CA ARG A 349 11.13 6.12 20.81
C ARG A 349 11.81 7.10 19.85
N ILE A 350 12.49 8.14 20.35
CA ILE A 350 13.23 9.12 19.54
C ILE A 350 14.60 8.60 19.07
N TYR A 351 15.14 7.57 19.74
CA TYR A 351 16.41 6.92 19.42
C TYR A 351 16.13 5.65 18.61
N ARG A 352 15.58 5.78 17.39
CA ARG A 352 15.35 4.62 16.51
C ARG A 352 16.64 4.16 15.83
N GLY A 353 16.69 2.87 15.50
CA GLY A 353 17.84 2.25 14.81
C GLY A 353 17.85 2.54 13.31
N GLU A 354 16.70 2.91 12.74
CA GLU A 354 16.51 3.16 11.33
C GLU A 354 16.78 4.61 10.92
N PHE A 355 17.66 4.82 9.94
CA PHE A 355 17.98 6.14 9.40
C PHE A 355 18.69 6.04 8.04
N ASN A 356 18.82 7.15 7.32
CA ASN A 356 19.59 7.23 6.08
C ASN A 356 21.04 7.63 6.35
N MET A 357 21.97 7.01 5.62
CA MET A 357 23.41 7.31 5.65
C MET A 357 23.75 8.50 4.73
N ASP A 358 23.23 9.68 5.06
CA ASP A 358 23.32 10.87 4.20
C ASP A 358 24.50 11.80 4.54
N TRP A 359 25.29 11.47 5.56
CA TRP A 359 26.44 12.27 6.04
C TRP A 359 27.71 11.44 6.10
N TRP A 360 28.89 12.08 5.94
CA TRP A 360 30.19 11.41 5.95
C TRP A 360 30.33 10.46 7.15
N ILE A 361 30.12 10.98 8.37
CA ILE A 361 30.04 10.18 9.59
C ILE A 361 28.70 10.44 10.27
N SER A 362 27.79 9.48 10.17
CA SER A 362 26.49 9.53 10.84
C SER A 362 26.65 9.15 12.31
N LYS A 363 26.20 10.00 13.23
CA LYS A 363 26.23 9.75 14.68
C LYS A 363 24.88 9.25 15.18
N ARG A 364 24.84 8.12 15.88
CA ARG A 364 23.58 7.51 16.37
C ARG A 364 23.69 6.88 17.74
N THR A 365 22.71 7.12 18.59
CA THR A 365 22.64 6.52 19.94
C THR A 365 21.65 5.36 19.94
N ARG A 366 22.05 4.21 20.50
CA ARG A 366 21.18 3.06 20.79
C ARG A 366 20.97 2.97 22.28
N ILE A 367 19.70 2.99 22.69
CA ILE A 367 19.32 2.88 24.10
C ILE A 367 19.00 1.43 24.41
N LEU A 368 19.72 0.88 25.37
CA LEU A 368 19.48 -0.45 25.91
C LEU A 368 18.79 -0.37 27.27
N PHE A 369 18.09 -1.43 27.62
CA PHE A 369 17.48 -1.63 28.94
C PHE A 369 17.78 -3.07 29.41
N PRO A 370 17.85 -3.30 30.74
CA PRO A 370 18.04 -4.65 31.27
C PRO A 370 16.83 -5.52 30.94
N CYS A 371 17.05 -6.68 30.34
CA CYS A 371 15.99 -7.53 29.83
C CYS A 371 16.26 -9.02 30.00
N ILE A 372 15.20 -9.81 29.83
CA ILE A 372 15.25 -11.26 29.59
C ILE A 372 14.70 -11.52 28.19
N ALA A 373 15.37 -12.37 27.43
CA ALA A 373 14.92 -12.82 26.12
C ALA A 373 13.89 -13.95 26.28
N THR A 374 12.75 -13.84 25.58
CA THR A 374 11.76 -14.91 25.50
C THR A 374 11.37 -15.17 24.06
N ASP A 375 11.55 -16.41 23.60
CA ASP A 375 11.28 -16.79 22.20
C ASP A 375 9.83 -17.21 21.98
N PHE A 376 9.32 -16.99 20.76
CA PHE A 376 8.04 -17.49 20.27
C PHE A 376 8.18 -17.97 18.82
N TYR A 377 7.37 -18.95 18.44
CA TYR A 377 7.49 -19.68 17.18
C TYR A 377 6.19 -19.65 16.36
N ASP A 378 6.28 -20.11 15.10
CA ASP A 378 5.14 -20.30 14.19
C ASP A 378 4.39 -18.98 13.93
N THR A 379 5.14 -17.91 13.68
CA THR A 379 4.62 -16.56 13.41
C THR A 379 4.16 -16.42 11.96
N VAL A 380 3.29 -17.32 11.51
CA VAL A 380 2.76 -17.38 10.14
C VAL A 380 1.32 -16.86 10.16
N ASP A 381 0.94 -16.05 9.16
CA ASP A 381 -0.45 -15.76 8.88
C ASP A 381 -1.05 -17.02 8.24
N PRO A 382 -1.91 -17.77 8.95
CA PRO A 382 -2.47 -18.99 8.40
C PRO A 382 -3.36 -18.71 7.19
N ARG A 383 -3.81 -17.48 6.93
CA ARG A 383 -4.68 -17.18 5.78
C ARG A 383 -3.90 -17.07 4.48
N TYR A 384 -2.77 -16.37 4.49
CA TYR A 384 -1.98 -16.09 3.29
C TYR A 384 -0.72 -16.96 3.19
N LEU A 385 -0.46 -17.77 4.22
CA LEU A 385 0.72 -18.64 4.33
C LEU A 385 2.04 -17.86 4.28
N THR A 386 2.02 -16.62 4.79
CA THR A 386 3.19 -15.73 4.84
C THR A 386 3.59 -15.42 6.28
N LYS A 387 4.85 -15.06 6.52
CA LYS A 387 5.31 -14.67 7.86
C LYS A 387 4.71 -13.33 8.34
N LEU A 388 4.25 -13.28 9.58
CA LEU A 388 3.81 -12.06 10.26
C LEU A 388 4.98 -11.14 10.61
N THR A 389 4.88 -9.88 10.19
CA THR A 389 5.98 -8.90 10.34
C THR A 389 5.78 -7.85 11.43
N SER A 390 4.54 -7.63 11.89
CA SER A 390 4.22 -6.58 12.87
C SER A 390 3.87 -7.15 14.24
N ILE A 391 4.50 -6.64 15.29
CA ILE A 391 4.28 -7.04 16.68
C ILE A 391 3.93 -5.85 17.57
N SER A 392 2.96 -6.04 18.45
CA SER A 392 2.61 -5.14 19.54
C SER A 392 2.77 -5.88 20.87
N VAL A 393 3.59 -5.31 21.75
CA VAL A 393 3.81 -5.81 23.10
C VAL A 393 2.94 -5.01 24.06
N LEU A 394 2.15 -5.69 24.89
CA LEU A 394 1.23 -5.07 25.83
C LEU A 394 1.44 -5.63 27.24
N GLY A 395 1.30 -4.81 28.27
CA GLY A 395 1.21 -5.25 29.65
C GLY A 395 -0.21 -5.71 30.04
N PRO A 396 -0.47 -6.01 31.33
CA PRO A 396 -1.78 -6.46 31.81
C PRO A 396 -2.90 -5.47 31.51
N GLY A 397 -2.61 -4.17 31.60
CA GLY A 397 -3.54 -3.07 31.29
C GLY A 397 -3.78 -2.81 29.80
N ASN A 398 -3.29 -3.67 28.90
CA ASN A 398 -3.39 -3.53 27.44
C ASN A 398 -2.74 -2.25 26.88
N THR A 399 -1.73 -1.73 27.59
CA THR A 399 -0.88 -0.62 27.17
C THR A 399 0.54 -1.14 26.95
N ALA A 400 1.32 -0.49 26.09
CA ALA A 400 2.71 -0.88 25.91
C ALA A 400 3.50 -0.72 27.23
N PRO A 401 4.37 -1.69 27.59
CA PRO A 401 5.31 -1.55 28.70
C PRO A 401 6.15 -0.27 28.62
N GLN A 402 6.67 0.18 29.77
CA GLN A 402 7.58 1.33 29.82
C GLN A 402 8.87 1.03 29.06
N GLU A 403 9.41 -0.18 29.23
CA GLU A 403 10.61 -0.68 28.54
C GLU A 403 10.31 -2.06 27.95
N TYR A 404 10.59 -2.24 26.68
CA TYR A 404 10.48 -3.53 25.99
C TYR A 404 11.29 -3.47 24.70
N GLY A 405 11.58 -4.63 24.13
CA GLY A 405 12.16 -4.74 22.80
C GLY A 405 11.70 -6.02 22.12
N TYR A 406 12.00 -6.17 20.84
CA TYR A 406 11.75 -7.42 20.12
C TYR A 406 12.69 -7.56 18.92
N ALA A 407 12.87 -8.80 18.47
CA ALA A 407 13.46 -9.16 17.21
C ALA A 407 12.57 -10.20 16.53
N ILE A 408 12.24 -10.00 15.26
CA ILE A 408 11.50 -10.98 14.44
C ILE A 408 12.49 -11.53 13.41
N GLY A 409 12.36 -12.82 13.06
CA GLY A 409 13.16 -13.49 12.04
C GLY A 409 13.16 -12.73 10.72
N PHE A 410 14.21 -12.91 9.91
CA PHE A 410 14.54 -11.95 8.85
C PHE A 410 13.83 -12.23 7.52
N GLY A 411 13.75 -13.49 7.12
CA GLY A 411 13.14 -13.94 5.86
C GLY A 411 11.87 -14.77 6.07
N PRO A 412 11.19 -15.20 5.00
CA PRO A 412 10.06 -16.13 5.08
C PRO A 412 10.44 -17.48 5.71
N GLU A 413 11.72 -17.85 5.65
CA GLU A 413 12.29 -19.08 6.23
C GLU A 413 12.45 -19.04 7.77
N GLU A 414 12.24 -17.88 8.41
CA GLU A 414 12.40 -17.72 9.86
C GLU A 414 11.10 -17.18 10.52
N PRO A 415 10.01 -17.97 10.60
CA PRO A 415 8.75 -17.59 11.25
C PRO A 415 8.85 -17.69 12.78
N VAL A 416 9.82 -16.99 13.35
CA VAL A 416 10.15 -16.98 14.78
C VAL A 416 10.40 -15.55 15.25
N GLY A 417 10.27 -15.31 16.55
CA GLY A 417 10.65 -14.03 17.14
C GLY A 417 11.08 -14.17 18.59
N THR A 418 11.77 -13.15 19.07
CA THR A 418 12.24 -13.01 20.45
C THR A 418 11.74 -11.68 20.99
N ILE A 419 11.14 -11.71 22.18
CA ILE A 419 10.75 -10.51 22.91
C ILE A 419 11.74 -10.27 24.05
N PHE A 420 11.99 -9.00 24.34
CA PHE A 420 12.87 -8.56 25.42
C PHE A 420 12.03 -7.75 26.40
N THR A 421 12.03 -8.13 27.67
CA THR A 421 11.24 -7.45 28.72
C THR A 421 11.98 -7.41 30.04
N THR A 422 11.58 -6.51 30.94
CA THR A 422 12.11 -6.45 32.30
C THR A 422 11.80 -7.75 33.06
N PRO A 423 12.73 -8.29 33.87
CA PRO A 423 12.47 -9.48 34.70
C PRO A 423 11.20 -9.36 35.54
N GLY A 424 10.35 -10.40 35.52
CA GLY A 424 9.11 -10.48 36.29
C GLY A 424 7.93 -9.66 35.74
N GLU A 425 8.12 -8.93 34.65
CA GLU A 425 7.03 -8.22 33.97
C GLU A 425 6.06 -9.22 33.30
N ARG A 426 4.78 -8.87 33.27
CA ARG A 426 3.76 -9.65 32.57
C ARG A 426 3.48 -9.01 31.22
N ILE A 427 3.56 -9.82 30.16
CA ILE A 427 3.36 -9.32 28.80
C ILE A 427 2.40 -10.17 27.98
N LYS A 428 1.81 -9.51 27.00
CA LYS A 428 0.95 -10.05 25.97
C LYS A 428 1.55 -9.70 24.61
N ILE A 429 1.41 -10.60 23.65
CA ILE A 429 1.89 -10.41 22.29
C ILE A 429 0.71 -10.39 21.35
N VAL A 430 0.65 -9.36 20.51
CA VAL A 430 -0.33 -9.24 19.44
C VAL A 430 0.44 -9.07 18.15
N MET A 431 0.33 -10.03 17.22
CA MET A 431 0.90 -9.88 15.89
C MET A 431 -0.16 -9.65 14.83
N ARG A 432 0.24 -8.90 13.81
CA ARG A 432 -0.58 -8.47 12.68
C ARG A 432 0.28 -8.51 11.42
N GLU A 433 -0.36 -8.58 10.28
CA GLU A 433 0.30 -8.26 9.02
C GLU A 433 0.09 -6.77 8.72
N ARG A 434 1.15 -5.96 8.85
CA ARG A 434 1.10 -4.48 8.69
C ARG A 434 -0.10 -3.80 9.42
N GLU A 435 -0.95 -3.09 8.68
CA GLU A 435 -2.15 -2.35 9.15
C GLU A 435 -3.40 -3.25 9.26
N ILE A 436 -3.28 -4.55 8.93
CA ILE A 436 -4.40 -5.48 8.82
C ILE A 436 -4.76 -6.01 10.21
N GLY A 437 -5.98 -6.52 10.36
CA GLY A 437 -6.50 -7.13 11.57
C GLY A 437 -5.54 -8.14 12.24
N VAL A 438 -5.74 -8.36 13.53
CA VAL A 438 -4.92 -9.26 14.34
C VAL A 438 -4.97 -10.70 13.81
N ARG A 439 -3.82 -11.37 13.83
CA ARG A 439 -3.63 -12.76 13.36
C ARG A 439 -3.05 -13.71 14.41
N TYR A 440 -2.47 -13.15 15.45
CA TYR A 440 -1.78 -13.90 16.49
C TYR A 440 -1.94 -13.21 17.85
N LEU A 441 -2.39 -13.94 18.88
CA LEU A 441 -2.72 -13.39 20.19
C LEU A 441 -2.19 -14.27 21.31
N LEU A 442 -1.10 -13.86 21.98
CA LEU A 442 -0.68 -14.46 23.24
C LEU A 442 -1.14 -13.55 24.38
N LEU A 443 -2.21 -13.95 25.05
CA LEU A 443 -2.87 -13.21 26.13
C LEU A 443 -2.76 -13.89 27.49
N ASN A 444 -2.54 -15.20 27.53
CA ASN A 444 -2.67 -16.04 28.72
C ASN A 444 -4.09 -15.97 29.30
N SER A 445 -5.06 -16.29 28.46
CA SER A 445 -6.49 -16.25 28.78
C SER A 445 -6.88 -17.46 29.62
N LYS A 446 -7.56 -17.24 30.74
CA LYS A 446 -7.92 -18.32 31.70
C LYS A 446 -9.30 -18.90 31.46
N SER A 447 -10.29 -18.05 31.14
CA SER A 447 -11.66 -18.47 30.91
C SER A 447 -12.41 -17.49 30.02
N ALA A 448 -13.48 -17.99 29.40
CA ALA A 448 -14.42 -17.20 28.59
C ALA A 448 -15.66 -16.73 29.40
N GLU A 449 -15.55 -16.61 30.74
CA GLU A 449 -16.67 -16.19 31.59
C GLU A 449 -17.06 -14.73 31.38
N SER A 450 -16.05 -13.86 31.20
CA SER A 450 -16.24 -12.44 30.89
C SER A 450 -15.16 -11.97 29.93
N VAL A 451 -15.45 -10.92 29.15
CA VAL A 451 -14.48 -10.32 28.22
C VAL A 451 -13.25 -9.78 28.96
N GLU A 452 -13.40 -9.36 30.22
CA GLU A 452 -12.29 -8.87 31.03
C GLU A 452 -11.31 -9.98 31.42
N VAL A 453 -11.82 -11.14 31.87
CA VAL A 453 -10.98 -12.32 32.16
C VAL A 453 -10.39 -12.89 30.87
N ALA A 454 -11.16 -12.90 29.80
CA ALA A 454 -10.73 -13.47 28.52
C ALA A 454 -9.64 -12.64 27.82
N ARG A 455 -9.47 -11.36 28.18
CA ARG A 455 -8.33 -10.51 27.74
C ARG A 455 -6.99 -10.97 28.34
N GLY A 456 -7.02 -11.88 29.31
CA GLY A 456 -5.86 -12.48 29.94
C GLY A 456 -5.05 -11.53 30.82
N ASP A 457 -4.20 -12.12 31.67
CA ASP A 457 -3.31 -11.36 32.57
C ASP A 457 -1.92 -11.12 31.96
N GLY A 458 -1.65 -11.70 30.78
CA GLY A 458 -0.31 -11.81 30.21
C GLY A 458 0.49 -12.96 30.81
N PHE A 459 1.56 -13.33 30.12
CA PHE A 459 2.51 -14.32 30.58
C PHE A 459 3.53 -13.66 31.49
N GLN A 460 3.75 -14.27 32.66
CA GLN A 460 4.82 -13.86 33.55
C GLN A 460 6.14 -14.37 33.00
N ILE A 461 7.04 -13.46 32.66
CA ILE A 461 8.36 -13.83 32.16
C ILE A 461 9.19 -14.41 33.30
N LEU A 462 9.81 -15.56 33.02
CA LEU A 462 10.65 -16.30 33.96
C LEU A 462 11.86 -15.46 34.39
N GLN A 463 12.48 -15.84 35.51
CA GLN A 463 13.70 -15.16 36.01
C GLN A 463 14.95 -15.45 35.17
N HIS A 464 14.90 -16.49 34.34
CA HIS A 464 15.93 -16.89 33.39
C HIS A 464 15.28 -17.06 32.01
N GLY A 465 16.04 -16.89 30.92
CA GLY A 465 15.54 -16.96 29.54
C GLY A 465 14.67 -18.19 29.25
N GLY A 466 13.80 -18.10 28.24
CA GLY A 466 12.91 -19.21 27.89
C GLY A 466 12.17 -19.00 26.58
N ALA A 467 11.19 -19.86 26.32
CA ALA A 467 10.32 -19.74 25.16
C ALA A 467 8.86 -19.96 25.56
N PHE A 468 7.96 -19.28 24.86
CA PHE A 468 6.54 -19.62 24.89
C PHE A 468 6.35 -20.97 24.19
N ILE A 469 6.39 -22.05 24.97
CA ILE A 469 6.20 -23.41 24.45
C ILE A 469 4.84 -23.48 23.73
N ARG A 470 4.82 -24.06 22.51
CA ARG A 470 3.60 -24.23 21.70
C ARG A 470 2.86 -22.91 21.44
N SER A 471 3.63 -21.90 21.04
CA SER A 471 3.14 -20.53 20.91
C SER A 471 1.87 -20.44 20.03
N SER A 472 1.82 -21.11 18.87
CA SER A 472 0.66 -21.05 17.97
C SER A 472 -0.60 -21.70 18.54
N PHE A 473 -0.47 -22.83 19.24
CA PHE A 473 -1.60 -23.45 19.94
C PHE A 473 -2.14 -22.55 21.04
N GLN A 474 -1.26 -21.98 21.86
CA GLN A 474 -1.66 -21.02 22.89
C GLN A 474 -2.30 -19.78 22.27
N ALA A 475 -1.78 -19.32 21.12
CA ALA A 475 -2.33 -18.16 20.43
C ALA A 475 -3.74 -18.41 19.87
N ALA A 476 -3.97 -19.60 19.30
CA ALA A 476 -5.28 -20.03 18.83
C ALA A 476 -6.26 -20.19 19.99
N LYS A 477 -5.84 -20.80 21.11
CA LYS A 477 -6.65 -20.95 22.33
C LYS A 477 -7.02 -19.62 22.96
N ASP A 478 -6.08 -18.69 23.07
CA ASP A 478 -6.33 -17.34 23.60
C ASP A 478 -7.29 -16.54 22.70
N MET A 479 -7.13 -16.67 21.38
CA MET A 479 -8.01 -16.04 20.41
C MET A 479 -9.43 -16.59 20.50
N TRP A 480 -9.58 -17.92 20.52
CA TRP A 480 -10.85 -18.61 20.69
C TRP A 480 -11.52 -18.21 22.02
N THR A 481 -10.79 -18.23 23.14
CA THR A 481 -11.34 -17.89 24.47
C THR A 481 -11.85 -16.44 24.52
N LEU A 482 -11.13 -15.51 23.90
CA LEU A 482 -11.54 -14.11 23.80
C LEU A 482 -12.76 -13.92 22.88
N ASN A 483 -12.82 -14.64 21.76
CA ASN A 483 -13.97 -14.63 20.87
C ASN A 483 -15.21 -15.23 21.54
N GLU A 484 -15.07 -16.36 22.25
CA GLU A 484 -16.15 -17.01 22.99
C GLU A 484 -16.77 -16.05 24.01
N ALA A 485 -15.94 -15.34 24.79
CA ALA A 485 -16.44 -14.35 25.76
C ALA A 485 -17.19 -13.20 25.09
N ARG A 486 -16.69 -12.69 23.95
CA ARG A 486 -17.35 -11.62 23.17
C ARG A 486 -18.63 -12.09 22.51
N MET A 487 -18.64 -13.30 21.96
CA MET A 487 -19.81 -13.89 21.32
C MET A 487 -20.91 -14.18 22.33
N ARG A 488 -20.58 -14.70 23.52
CA ARG A 488 -21.54 -14.82 24.64
C ARG A 488 -22.11 -13.47 25.05
N GLU A 489 -21.29 -12.42 25.08
CA GLU A 489 -21.75 -11.06 25.36
C GLU A 489 -22.72 -10.54 24.28
N LEU A 490 -22.40 -10.74 23.00
CA LEU A 490 -23.26 -10.36 21.87
C LEU A 490 -24.57 -11.17 21.81
N ALA A 491 -24.50 -12.48 22.09
CA ALA A 491 -25.66 -13.38 22.10
C ALA A 491 -26.69 -13.01 23.17
N LYS A 492 -26.27 -12.47 24.32
CA LYS A 492 -27.19 -11.89 25.34
C LYS A 492 -28.09 -10.78 24.77
N TYR A 493 -27.66 -10.13 23.70
CA TYR A 493 -28.38 -9.07 23.00
C TYR A 493 -28.93 -9.52 21.63
N SER A 494 -29.00 -10.83 21.37
CA SER A 494 -29.48 -11.42 20.12
C SER A 494 -28.70 -10.98 18.87
N ILE A 495 -27.44 -10.59 19.04
CA ILE A 495 -26.53 -10.28 17.94
C ILE A 495 -25.73 -11.55 17.63
N GLU A 496 -26.23 -12.35 16.70
CA GLU A 496 -25.61 -13.61 16.30
C GLU A 496 -25.32 -13.65 14.81
N ASN A 497 -24.09 -14.03 14.46
CA ASN A 497 -23.68 -14.24 13.08
C ASN A 497 -23.39 -15.73 12.87
N GLN A 498 -24.30 -16.42 12.18
CA GLN A 498 -24.20 -17.88 11.99
C GLN A 498 -22.89 -18.31 11.32
N ARG A 499 -22.38 -17.54 10.35
CA ARG A 499 -21.10 -17.81 9.70
C ARG A 499 -19.95 -17.78 10.71
N MET A 500 -19.93 -16.79 11.58
CA MET A 500 -18.92 -16.69 12.63
C MET A 500 -19.04 -17.84 13.63
N THR A 501 -20.26 -18.16 14.07
CA THR A 501 -20.52 -19.27 14.99
C THR A 501 -20.00 -20.58 14.43
N ASN A 502 -20.29 -20.88 13.16
CA ASN A 502 -19.79 -22.09 12.51
C ASN A 502 -18.25 -22.16 12.46
N LEU A 503 -17.57 -21.05 12.13
CA LEU A 503 -16.10 -21.01 12.09
C LEU A 503 -15.49 -21.20 13.50
N HIS A 504 -16.09 -20.56 14.49
CA HIS A 504 -15.67 -20.59 15.90
C HIS A 504 -15.86 -21.98 16.54
N ASP A 505 -16.96 -22.66 16.21
CA ASP A 505 -17.24 -24.03 16.67
C ASP A 505 -16.30 -25.04 16.00
N GLN A 506 -16.05 -24.94 14.69
CA GLN A 506 -15.06 -25.78 14.00
C GLN A 506 -13.65 -25.56 14.56
N ALA A 507 -13.29 -24.32 14.88
CA ALA A 507 -12.01 -24.05 15.49
C ALA A 507 -11.88 -24.71 16.86
N LYS A 508 -12.96 -24.77 17.65
CA LYS A 508 -12.99 -25.49 18.92
C LYS A 508 -12.70 -26.98 18.74
N GLU A 509 -13.36 -27.61 17.77
CA GLU A 509 -13.13 -29.03 17.45
C GLU A 509 -11.66 -29.30 17.12
N HIS A 510 -11.05 -28.50 16.25
CA HIS A 510 -9.61 -28.63 15.95
C HIS A 510 -8.73 -28.37 17.18
N LEU A 511 -9.06 -27.41 18.05
CA LEU A 511 -8.30 -27.19 19.28
C LEU A 511 -8.38 -28.37 20.24
N ASP A 512 -9.53 -29.02 20.35
CA ASP A 512 -9.72 -30.22 21.18
C ASP A 512 -8.95 -31.42 20.62
N LEU A 513 -9.00 -31.64 19.30
CA LEU A 513 -8.20 -32.66 18.62
C LEU A 513 -6.68 -32.41 18.75
N ALA A 514 -6.25 -31.14 18.71
CA ALA A 514 -4.87 -30.78 18.97
C ALA A 514 -4.49 -31.10 20.43
N GLU A 515 -5.35 -30.81 21.41
CA GLU A 515 -5.10 -31.11 22.81
C GLU A 515 -5.00 -32.63 23.06
N GLU A 516 -5.86 -33.43 22.42
CA GLU A 516 -5.79 -34.89 22.44
C GLU A 516 -4.49 -35.41 21.80
N ALA A 517 -4.16 -34.97 20.59
CA ALA A 517 -2.93 -35.35 19.90
C ALA A 517 -1.67 -34.99 20.69
N MET A 518 -1.69 -33.87 21.40
CA MET A 518 -0.63 -33.43 22.30
C MET A 518 -0.49 -34.35 23.53
N GLN A 519 -1.59 -34.77 24.14
CA GLN A 519 -1.58 -35.74 25.24
C GLN A 519 -1.02 -37.09 24.78
N ASP A 520 -1.38 -37.51 23.57
CA ASP A 520 -0.91 -38.72 22.90
C ASP A 520 0.53 -38.62 22.35
N LYS A 521 1.14 -37.42 22.39
CA LYS A 521 2.47 -37.12 21.80
C LYS A 521 2.56 -37.32 20.28
N LYS A 522 1.43 -37.23 19.56
CA LYS A 522 1.36 -37.27 18.09
C LYS A 522 1.58 -35.87 17.53
N TRP A 523 2.85 -35.46 17.40
CA TRP A 523 3.22 -34.08 17.06
C TRP A 523 2.75 -33.62 15.67
N ASP A 524 2.75 -34.49 14.66
CA ASP A 524 2.29 -34.13 13.31
C ASP A 524 0.79 -33.75 13.31
N LEU A 525 -0.03 -34.53 14.01
CA LEU A 525 -1.46 -34.25 14.19
C LEU A 525 -1.68 -33.01 15.08
N PHE A 526 -0.89 -32.85 16.15
CA PHE A 526 -0.94 -31.64 16.98
C PHE A 526 -0.74 -30.37 16.15
N VAL A 527 0.28 -30.35 15.27
CA VAL A 527 0.54 -29.18 14.41
C VAL A 527 -0.55 -29.01 13.34
N LYS A 528 -1.02 -30.10 12.72
CA LYS A 528 -2.14 -30.10 11.75
C LYS A 528 -3.38 -29.43 12.33
N HIS A 529 -3.86 -29.92 13.48
CA HIS A 529 -5.07 -29.38 14.10
C HIS A 529 -4.86 -27.98 14.71
N THR A 530 -3.67 -27.69 15.26
CA THR A 530 -3.33 -26.33 15.75
C THR A 530 -3.42 -25.29 14.62
N ARG A 531 -2.81 -25.57 13.47
CA ARG A 531 -2.82 -24.65 12.32
C ARG A 531 -4.21 -24.51 11.72
N ALA A 532 -5.00 -25.59 11.68
CA ALA A 532 -6.39 -25.56 11.23
C ALA A 532 -7.26 -24.67 12.14
N GLY A 533 -7.23 -24.89 13.46
CA GLY A 533 -7.95 -24.07 14.43
C GLY A 533 -7.52 -22.61 14.41
N MET A 534 -6.21 -22.35 14.32
CA MET A 534 -5.68 -20.99 14.19
C MET A 534 -6.14 -20.30 12.91
N GLY A 535 -6.18 -21.02 11.78
CA GLY A 535 -6.68 -20.50 10.50
C GLY A 535 -8.14 -20.08 10.58
N LEU A 536 -9.01 -20.94 11.15
CA LEU A 536 -10.42 -20.65 11.35
C LEU A 536 -10.63 -19.45 12.30
N GLU A 537 -9.96 -19.44 13.46
CA GLU A 537 -10.05 -18.32 14.42
C GLU A 537 -9.53 -17.00 13.85
N SER A 538 -8.47 -17.04 13.04
CA SER A 538 -7.93 -15.83 12.39
C SER A 538 -8.92 -15.18 11.42
N ARG A 539 -9.93 -15.93 10.95
CA ARG A 539 -11.06 -15.43 10.18
C ARG A 539 -12.23 -15.01 11.08
N ALA A 540 -12.55 -15.79 12.10
CA ALA A 540 -13.63 -15.46 13.03
C ALA A 540 -13.33 -14.19 13.85
N TYR A 541 -12.10 -14.00 14.32
CA TYR A 541 -11.72 -12.90 15.22
C TYR A 541 -11.97 -11.50 14.66
N PRO A 542 -11.54 -11.15 13.42
CA PRO A 542 -11.89 -9.88 12.81
C PRO A 542 -13.41 -9.67 12.70
N ASP A 543 -14.16 -10.73 12.36
CA ASP A 543 -15.60 -10.67 12.18
C ASP A 543 -16.34 -10.47 13.52
N VAL A 544 -15.90 -11.12 14.60
CA VAL A 544 -16.39 -10.88 15.98
C VAL A 544 -16.16 -9.42 16.36
N LYS A 545 -14.93 -8.94 16.16
CA LYS A 545 -14.55 -7.58 16.52
C LYS A 545 -15.27 -6.54 15.65
N SER A 546 -15.45 -6.80 14.36
CA SER A 546 -16.17 -5.89 13.46
C SER A 546 -17.65 -5.85 13.84
N THR A 547 -18.28 -6.98 14.13
CA THR A 547 -19.67 -7.05 14.60
C THR A 547 -19.85 -6.21 15.87
N GLN A 548 -18.96 -6.35 16.85
CA GLN A 548 -19.00 -5.53 18.07
C GLN A 548 -18.83 -4.03 17.77
N ASN A 549 -17.87 -3.66 16.91
CA ASN A 549 -17.65 -2.28 16.52
C ASN A 549 -18.79 -1.69 15.69
N ASP A 550 -19.42 -2.49 14.83
CA ASP A 550 -20.53 -2.09 13.98
C ASP A 550 -21.73 -1.71 14.85
N VAL A 551 -21.99 -2.48 15.92
CA VAL A 551 -23.02 -2.18 16.92
C VAL A 551 -22.80 -0.80 17.54
N ILE A 552 -21.55 -0.45 17.88
CA ILE A 552 -21.18 0.88 18.40
C ILE A 552 -21.34 1.97 17.32
N ARG A 553 -20.88 1.74 16.09
CA ARG A 553 -21.01 2.68 14.97
C ARG A 553 -22.47 2.96 14.60
N GLY A 554 -23.34 1.95 14.71
CA GLY A 554 -24.79 2.11 14.52
C GLY A 554 -25.39 3.14 15.46
N VAL A 555 -25.04 3.10 16.75
CA VAL A 555 -25.51 4.09 17.72
C VAL A 555 -25.11 5.50 17.32
N ILE A 556 -23.89 5.71 16.81
CA ILE A 556 -23.43 7.04 16.39
C ILE A 556 -24.35 7.62 15.31
N PHE A 557 -24.73 6.81 14.30
CA PHE A 557 -25.66 7.25 13.26
C PHE A 557 -27.03 7.61 13.81
N PHE A 558 -27.64 6.74 14.63
CA PHE A 558 -28.95 7.00 15.19
C PHE A 558 -28.93 8.19 16.15
N MET A 559 -27.88 8.35 16.96
CA MET A 559 -27.68 9.51 17.84
C MET A 559 -27.54 10.82 17.05
N LEU A 560 -26.84 10.79 15.91
CA LEU A 560 -26.79 11.94 15.00
C LEU A 560 -28.18 12.26 14.42
N LEU A 561 -28.99 11.24 14.15
CA LEU A 561 -30.37 11.38 13.68
C LEU A 561 -31.35 11.85 14.78
N VAL A 562 -31.06 11.58 16.06
CA VAL A 562 -31.85 12.10 17.20
C VAL A 562 -31.81 13.63 17.25
N ILE A 563 -30.71 14.27 16.85
CA ILE A 563 -30.59 15.74 16.82
C ILE A 563 -31.66 16.39 15.91
N PRO A 564 -31.71 16.14 14.58
CA PRO A 564 -32.76 16.70 13.73
C PRO A 564 -34.14 16.18 14.10
N CYS A 565 -34.27 14.94 14.59
CA CYS A 565 -35.54 14.39 15.06
C CYS A 565 -36.10 15.21 16.24
N ALA A 566 -35.29 15.48 17.26
CA ALA A 566 -35.69 16.27 18.42
C ALA A 566 -36.08 17.69 18.02
N PHE A 567 -35.37 18.29 17.07
CA PHE A 567 -35.73 19.59 16.49
C PHE A 567 -37.09 19.54 15.77
N PHE A 568 -37.33 18.53 14.93
CA PHE A 568 -38.60 18.39 14.22
C PHE A 568 -39.78 18.10 15.15
N VAL A 569 -39.59 17.25 16.16
CA VAL A 569 -40.62 16.97 17.18
C VAL A 569 -40.94 18.23 17.99
N GLU A 570 -39.94 18.99 18.43
CA GLU A 570 -40.16 20.28 19.11
C GLU A 570 -40.99 21.23 18.24
N ARG A 571 -40.61 21.37 16.96
CA ARG A 571 -41.31 22.25 16.02
C ARG A 571 -42.73 21.80 15.70
N LEU A 572 -42.96 20.50 15.55
CA LEU A 572 -44.27 19.93 15.18
C LEU A 572 -45.26 19.95 16.35
N LEU A 573 -44.82 19.61 17.57
CA LEU A 573 -45.68 19.49 18.74
C LEU A 573 -45.84 20.81 19.51
N PHE A 574 -44.73 21.44 19.90
CA PHE A 574 -44.73 22.56 20.86
C PHE A 574 -44.65 23.93 20.18
N THR A 575 -43.81 24.08 19.16
CA THR A 575 -43.68 25.33 18.37
C THR A 575 -43.37 26.55 19.25
N PHE A 576 -42.35 26.49 20.11
CA PHE A 576 -42.00 27.61 20.98
C PHE A 576 -41.46 28.81 20.17
N SER A 577 -41.92 30.02 20.50
CA SER A 577 -41.50 31.27 19.85
C SER A 577 -40.26 31.89 20.47
N ASP A 578 -40.06 31.71 21.77
CA ASP A 578 -38.86 32.16 22.48
C ASP A 578 -37.73 31.14 22.29
N ILE A 579 -36.59 31.61 21.77
CA ILE A 579 -35.41 30.79 21.50
C ILE A 579 -34.90 30.05 22.75
N ARG A 580 -35.04 30.64 23.96
CA ARG A 580 -34.61 30.00 25.21
C ARG A 580 -35.47 28.79 25.54
N VAL A 581 -36.79 28.97 25.44
CA VAL A 581 -37.77 27.90 25.68
C VAL A 581 -37.69 26.85 24.58
N GLN A 582 -37.42 27.27 23.35
CA GLN A 582 -37.20 26.37 22.22
C GLN A 582 -35.97 25.47 22.43
N ILE A 583 -34.84 26.02 22.90
CA ILE A 583 -33.64 25.24 23.23
C ILE A 583 -33.94 24.28 24.40
N GLY A 584 -34.67 24.74 25.42
CA GLY A 584 -35.10 23.89 26.54
C GLY A 584 -36.01 22.73 26.07
N GLY A 585 -37.00 23.02 25.23
CA GLY A 585 -37.90 22.02 24.65
C GLY A 585 -37.17 21.00 23.77
N PHE A 586 -36.26 21.47 22.91
CA PHE A 586 -35.37 20.62 22.14
C PHE A 586 -34.55 19.68 23.03
N GLY A 587 -33.92 20.22 24.09
CA GLY A 587 -33.13 19.43 25.03
C GLY A 587 -33.93 18.37 25.78
N VAL A 588 -35.17 18.69 26.19
CA VAL A 588 -36.07 17.73 26.82
C VAL A 588 -36.48 16.62 25.85
N VAL A 589 -36.88 16.97 24.62
CA VAL A 589 -37.25 15.98 23.60
C VAL A 589 -36.07 15.08 23.24
N PHE A 590 -34.87 15.66 23.07
CA PHE A 590 -33.64 14.92 22.84
C PHE A 590 -33.38 13.90 23.96
N LEU A 591 -33.50 14.32 25.22
CA LEU A 591 -33.29 13.46 26.39
C LEU A 591 -34.33 12.34 26.46
N VAL A 592 -35.59 12.60 26.14
CA VAL A 592 -36.64 11.56 26.08
C VAL A 592 -36.36 10.53 24.98
N ILE A 593 -36.06 10.98 23.76
CA ILE A 593 -35.73 10.06 22.65
C ILE A 593 -34.47 9.26 23.00
N TRP A 594 -33.47 9.90 23.62
CA TRP A 594 -32.27 9.23 24.10
C TRP A 594 -32.57 8.16 25.16
N ILE A 595 -33.42 8.43 26.16
CA ILE A 595 -33.81 7.42 27.16
C ILE A 595 -34.45 6.21 26.49
N VAL A 596 -35.37 6.44 25.53
CA VAL A 596 -36.02 5.35 24.80
C VAL A 596 -35.00 4.57 23.97
N LEU A 597 -34.12 5.27 23.25
CA LEU A 597 -33.06 4.64 22.45
C LEU A 597 -32.07 3.84 23.32
N ALA A 598 -31.72 4.36 24.49
CA ALA A 598 -30.81 3.71 25.44
C ALA A 598 -31.40 2.41 26.01
N GLN A 599 -32.71 2.32 26.15
CA GLN A 599 -33.38 1.09 26.58
C GLN A 599 -33.55 0.07 25.46
N VAL A 600 -33.59 0.52 24.21
CA VAL A 600 -33.96 -0.32 23.06
C VAL A 600 -32.74 -0.78 22.27
N HIS A 601 -31.69 0.03 22.16
CA HIS A 601 -30.51 -0.27 21.34
C HIS A 601 -29.40 -0.96 22.16
N PRO A 602 -28.90 -2.13 21.73
CA PRO A 602 -27.94 -2.92 22.52
C PRO A 602 -26.55 -2.30 22.72
N ALA A 603 -26.11 -1.34 21.90
CA ALA A 603 -24.76 -0.78 22.05
C ALA A 603 -24.61 0.10 23.30
N PHE A 604 -25.71 0.57 23.89
CA PHE A 604 -25.65 1.28 25.16
C PHE A 604 -25.23 0.34 26.31
N ASP A 605 -25.57 -0.94 26.25
CA ASP A 605 -25.12 -1.91 27.25
C ASP A 605 -23.70 -2.44 26.96
N LEU A 606 -23.31 -2.53 25.67
CA LEU A 606 -21.95 -2.92 25.25
C LEU A 606 -20.90 -1.82 25.45
N SER A 607 -21.31 -0.59 25.74
CA SER A 607 -20.44 0.57 25.95
C SER A 607 -20.89 1.35 27.19
N ASN A 608 -20.28 2.49 27.48
CA ASN A 608 -20.76 3.35 28.56
C ASN A 608 -21.79 4.37 27.99
N PRO A 609 -23.10 4.27 28.33
CA PRO A 609 -24.13 5.15 27.79
C PRO A 609 -23.86 6.63 28.01
N PHE A 610 -23.28 6.97 29.16
CA PHE A 610 -23.03 8.35 29.55
C PHE A 610 -21.92 8.97 28.71
N VAL A 611 -20.91 8.19 28.30
CA VAL A 611 -19.84 8.68 27.42
C VAL A 611 -20.39 9.04 26.04
N ILE A 612 -21.26 8.18 25.50
CA ILE A 612 -21.93 8.43 24.22
C ILE A 612 -22.81 9.70 24.34
N LEU A 613 -23.65 9.78 25.38
CA LEU A 613 -24.49 10.95 25.63
C LEU A 613 -23.65 12.24 25.75
N LEU A 614 -22.59 12.22 26.55
CA LEU A 614 -21.72 13.37 26.77
C LEU A 614 -21.08 13.86 25.46
N ALA A 615 -20.60 12.94 24.62
CA ALA A 615 -20.02 13.29 23.32
C ALA A 615 -21.02 14.03 22.42
N PHE A 616 -22.28 13.56 22.35
CA PHE A 616 -23.32 14.20 21.54
C PHE A 616 -23.83 15.52 22.15
N VAL A 617 -23.88 15.64 23.47
CA VAL A 617 -24.19 16.91 24.14
C VAL A 617 -23.09 17.94 23.85
N ILE A 618 -21.81 17.56 23.92
CA ILE A 618 -20.69 18.43 23.56
C ILE A 618 -20.78 18.85 22.09
N LEU A 619 -21.08 17.91 21.18
CA LEU A 619 -21.26 18.20 19.75
C LEU A 619 -22.41 19.19 19.50
N ALA A 620 -23.57 18.98 20.14
CA ALA A 620 -24.72 19.85 20.02
C ALA A 620 -24.43 21.27 20.55
N LEU A 621 -23.74 21.37 21.70
CA LEU A 621 -23.28 22.65 22.24
C LEU A 621 -22.27 23.34 21.32
N ALA A 622 -21.34 22.59 20.74
CA ALA A 622 -20.37 23.13 19.79
C ALA A 622 -21.06 23.71 18.53
N ILE A 623 -22.00 22.97 17.92
CA ILE A 623 -22.79 23.44 16.78
C ILE A 623 -23.54 24.73 17.15
N PHE A 624 -24.15 24.77 18.34
CA PHE A 624 -24.86 25.93 18.82
C PHE A 624 -23.96 27.16 19.00
N VAL A 625 -22.80 26.99 19.63
CA VAL A 625 -21.80 28.06 19.80
C VAL A 625 -21.32 28.55 18.44
N ILE A 626 -20.98 27.64 17.51
CA ILE A 626 -20.57 27.99 16.14
C ILE A 626 -21.67 28.78 15.44
N ALA A 627 -22.94 28.38 15.56
CA ALA A 627 -24.06 29.10 14.94
C ALA A 627 -24.22 30.52 15.50
N ILE A 628 -24.09 30.71 16.82
CA ILE A 628 -24.13 32.05 17.44
C ILE A 628 -22.96 32.91 16.97
N VAL A 629 -21.75 32.36 16.99
CA VAL A 629 -20.53 33.08 16.60
C VAL A 629 -20.60 33.47 15.12
N SER A 630 -20.99 32.54 14.26
CA SER A 630 -21.18 32.80 12.83
C SER A 630 -22.28 33.83 12.57
N GLY A 631 -23.39 33.78 13.32
CA GLY A 631 -24.45 34.78 13.24
C GLY A 631 -23.96 36.18 13.60
N ARG A 632 -23.32 36.32 14.77
CA ARG A 632 -22.74 37.62 15.20
C ARG A 632 -21.65 38.13 14.27
N PHE A 633 -20.83 37.23 13.73
CA PHE A 633 -19.81 37.60 12.75
C PHE A 633 -20.44 38.18 11.48
N HIS A 634 -21.49 37.55 10.95
CA HIS A 634 -22.24 38.09 9.81
C HIS A 634 -22.88 39.45 10.12
N ASP A 635 -23.47 39.62 11.31
CA ASP A 635 -24.07 40.88 11.73
C ASP A 635 -23.02 42.00 11.85
N ASN A 636 -21.85 41.71 12.42
CA ASN A 636 -20.73 42.66 12.52
C ASN A 636 -20.16 43.03 11.15
N ILE A 637 -20.01 42.07 10.24
CA ILE A 637 -19.56 42.34 8.86
C ILE A 637 -20.58 43.20 8.11
N ARG A 638 -21.88 42.98 8.33
CA ARG A 638 -22.94 43.84 7.77
C ARG A 638 -22.85 45.26 8.31
N GLN A 639 -22.65 45.44 9.61
CA GLN A 639 -22.46 46.78 10.19
C GLN A 639 -21.24 47.49 9.60
N LEU A 640 -20.10 46.82 9.47
CA LEU A 640 -18.88 47.38 8.88
C LEU A 640 -19.07 47.77 7.39
N ARG A 641 -19.87 47.04 6.63
CA ARG A 641 -20.19 47.40 5.23
C ARG A 641 -21.16 48.57 5.09
N THR A 642 -21.94 48.89 6.12
CA THR A 642 -23.00 49.92 6.02
C THR A 642 -22.45 51.34 6.15
N GLU A 643 -21.23 51.51 6.66
CA GLU A 643 -20.65 52.84 6.91
C GLU A 643 -19.95 53.50 5.70
N GLU A 644 -19.60 52.75 4.64
CA GLU A 644 -18.91 53.32 3.45
C GLU A 644 -19.70 53.23 2.12
N VAL A 645 -20.85 52.54 2.06
CA VAL A 645 -21.62 52.38 0.81
C VAL A 645 -23.12 52.59 1.03
N LEU A 646 -23.64 53.73 0.60
CA LEU A 646 -25.07 54.06 0.63
C LEU A 646 -25.88 53.11 -0.29
N LEU A 647 -26.54 52.13 0.35
CA LEU A 647 -27.72 51.38 -0.12
C LEU A 647 -27.60 50.60 -1.44
N HIS A 648 -26.84 49.48 -1.52
CA HIS A 648 -26.96 48.55 -2.67
C HIS A 648 -26.85 47.04 -2.38
N ASP A 649 -27.32 46.57 -1.21
CA ASP A 649 -27.54 45.12 -1.05
C ASP A 649 -28.77 44.80 -0.20
N THR A 650 -29.97 44.99 -0.77
CA THR A 650 -31.23 44.45 -0.24
C THR A 650 -31.47 43.00 -0.69
N ASP A 651 -30.42 42.18 -0.83
CA ASP A 651 -30.59 40.73 -0.91
C ASP A 651 -30.68 40.16 0.53
N VAL A 652 -31.91 39.82 0.94
CA VAL A 652 -32.13 38.83 1.99
C VAL A 652 -31.39 37.57 1.53
N GLY A 653 -30.26 37.25 2.18
CA GLY A 653 -29.37 36.18 1.76
C GLY A 653 -30.18 34.95 1.36
N ARG A 654 -29.95 34.42 0.16
CA ARG A 654 -30.72 33.26 -0.38
C ARG A 654 -30.84 32.11 0.63
N ILE A 655 -29.85 31.99 1.52
CA ILE A 655 -29.81 31.05 2.65
C ILE A 655 -30.87 31.38 3.71
N SER A 656 -30.99 32.64 4.18
CA SER A 656 -31.99 33.00 5.21
C SER A 656 -33.43 32.86 4.72
N ALA A 657 -33.70 33.16 3.45
CA ALA A 657 -35.01 32.95 2.84
C ALA A 657 -35.35 31.46 2.69
N SER A 658 -34.35 30.63 2.34
CA SER A 658 -34.52 29.17 2.28
C SER A 658 -34.76 28.55 3.65
N VAL A 659 -34.07 29.04 4.70
CA VAL A 659 -34.30 28.61 6.10
C VAL A 659 -35.70 29.00 6.58
N ALA A 660 -36.15 30.22 6.28
CA ALA A 660 -37.51 30.66 6.61
C ALA A 660 -38.58 29.83 5.87
N ALA A 661 -38.36 29.54 4.58
CA ALA A 661 -39.22 28.65 3.81
C ALA A 661 -39.22 27.22 4.41
N PHE A 662 -38.06 26.70 4.79
CA PHE A 662 -37.96 25.38 5.42
C PHE A 662 -38.76 25.31 6.74
N GLN A 663 -38.64 26.32 7.60
CA GLN A 663 -39.43 26.42 8.83
C GLN A 663 -40.94 26.55 8.57
N LEU A 664 -41.32 27.32 7.54
CA LEU A 664 -42.71 27.47 7.13
C LEU A 664 -43.30 26.15 6.58
N GLY A 665 -42.47 25.32 5.94
CA GLY A 665 -42.83 23.96 5.52
C GLY A 665 -43.22 23.08 6.70
N ILE A 666 -42.36 23.03 7.73
CA ILE A 666 -42.65 22.28 8.97
C ILE A 666 -43.95 22.77 9.64
N ALA A 667 -44.15 24.09 9.72
CA ALA A 667 -45.34 24.67 10.32
C ALA A 667 -46.63 24.32 9.54
N ASN A 668 -46.56 24.19 8.21
CA ASN A 668 -47.71 23.82 7.38
C ASN A 668 -48.18 22.37 7.61
N MET A 669 -47.29 21.45 8.00
CA MET A 669 -47.67 20.08 8.36
C MET A 669 -48.67 20.03 9.52
N LYS A 670 -48.63 21.01 10.44
CA LYS A 670 -49.52 21.12 11.60
C LYS A 670 -50.96 21.50 11.21
N LYS A 671 -51.16 22.17 10.07
CA LYS A 671 -52.49 22.54 9.58
C LYS A 671 -53.31 21.31 9.13
N ARG A 672 -52.64 20.22 8.75
CA ARG A 672 -53.27 19.02 8.17
C ARG A 672 -52.92 17.74 8.96
N LYS A 673 -53.20 17.76 10.26
CA LYS A 673 -52.81 16.73 11.24
C LYS A 673 -53.10 15.29 10.82
N MET A 674 -54.29 15.02 10.27
CA MET A 674 -54.69 13.66 9.86
C MET A 674 -53.80 13.10 8.76
N ARG A 675 -53.53 13.89 7.71
CA ARG A 675 -52.67 13.47 6.60
C ARG A 675 -51.25 13.26 7.08
N THR A 676 -50.73 14.22 7.83
CA THR A 676 -49.38 14.13 8.40
C THR A 676 -49.22 12.88 9.26
N GLY A 677 -50.24 12.54 10.07
CA GLY A 677 -50.26 11.32 10.87
C GLY A 677 -50.29 10.02 10.04
N LEU A 678 -51.13 9.94 9.01
CA LEU A 678 -51.22 8.74 8.15
C LEU A 678 -49.95 8.54 7.30
N THR A 679 -49.41 9.60 6.69
CA THR A 679 -48.15 9.52 5.92
C THR A 679 -46.99 9.11 6.83
N PHE A 680 -46.93 9.67 8.03
CA PHE A 680 -45.94 9.29 9.03
C PHE A 680 -46.06 7.81 9.43
N ALA A 681 -47.27 7.32 9.77
CA ALA A 681 -47.49 5.92 10.13
C ALA A 681 -47.11 4.95 9.00
N THR A 682 -47.41 5.33 7.75
CA THR A 682 -47.05 4.54 6.56
C THR A 682 -45.53 4.42 6.42
N LEU A 683 -44.80 5.51 6.65
CA LEU A 683 -43.33 5.50 6.60
C LEU A 683 -42.69 4.74 7.75
N VAL A 684 -43.29 4.77 8.96
CA VAL A 684 -42.86 3.96 10.10
C VAL A 684 -42.96 2.46 9.77
N LEU A 685 -44.12 2.01 9.26
CA LEU A 685 -44.34 0.61 8.86
C LEU A 685 -43.43 0.18 7.72
N LEU A 686 -43.21 1.07 6.75
CA LEU A 686 -42.29 0.81 5.66
C LEU A 686 -40.85 0.66 6.16
N THR A 687 -40.37 1.59 6.99
CA THR A 687 -39.02 1.54 7.56
C THR A 687 -38.85 0.25 8.35
N PHE A 688 -39.84 -0.13 9.17
CA PHE A 688 -39.88 -1.40 9.86
C PHE A 688 -39.75 -2.61 8.91
N THR A 689 -40.48 -2.59 7.79
CA THR A 689 -40.45 -3.65 6.78
C THR A 689 -39.07 -3.79 6.14
N VAL A 690 -38.49 -2.68 5.66
CA VAL A 690 -37.16 -2.67 5.02
C VAL A 690 -36.08 -3.13 6.00
N LEU A 691 -36.14 -2.65 7.25
CA LEU A 691 -35.23 -3.09 8.32
C LEU A 691 -35.37 -4.59 8.62
N SER A 692 -36.57 -5.15 8.55
CA SER A 692 -36.80 -6.58 8.80
C SER A 692 -36.27 -7.48 7.67
N PHE A 693 -36.38 -7.07 6.40
CA PHE A 693 -35.89 -7.87 5.25
C PHE A 693 -34.37 -7.86 5.10
N THR A 694 -33.68 -6.84 5.60
CA THR A 694 -32.20 -6.77 5.59
C THR A 694 -31.52 -7.63 6.66
N SER A 695 -32.31 -8.30 7.49
CA SER A 695 -31.86 -9.12 8.61
C SER A 695 -31.65 -10.61 8.26
N ILE A 696 -31.86 -11.04 7.01
CA ILE A 696 -31.86 -12.47 6.62
C ILE A 696 -30.44 -12.97 6.26
N LYS A 697 -30.14 -14.21 6.69
CA LYS A 697 -28.84 -14.94 6.77
C LYS A 697 -27.77 -14.60 5.72
N THR A 698 -26.57 -14.29 6.21
CA THR A 698 -25.30 -14.37 5.47
C THR A 698 -24.75 -15.81 5.56
N THR A 699 -24.89 -16.61 4.51
CA THR A 699 -24.24 -17.91 4.39
C THR A 699 -22.80 -17.77 3.90
N LEU A 700 -21.97 -18.78 4.19
CA LEU A 700 -20.63 -18.94 3.62
C LEU A 700 -20.82 -19.51 2.20
N ASP A 701 -20.84 -18.64 1.18
CA ASP A 701 -20.75 -19.08 -0.20
C ASP A 701 -19.28 -19.25 -0.58
N PHE A 702 -18.94 -20.43 -1.09
CA PHE A 702 -17.66 -20.68 -1.74
C PHE A 702 -17.81 -20.28 -3.20
N HIS A 703 -16.94 -19.39 -3.67
CA HIS A 703 -16.91 -19.09 -5.10
C HIS A 703 -16.12 -20.20 -5.79
N GLN A 704 -16.85 -21.02 -6.52
CA GLN A 704 -16.33 -22.03 -7.43
C GLN A 704 -16.44 -21.46 -8.84
N LEU A 705 -15.31 -21.36 -9.53
CA LEU A 705 -15.30 -21.12 -10.97
C LEU A 705 -14.85 -22.41 -11.65
N PRO A 706 -15.76 -23.12 -12.34
CA PRO A 706 -15.37 -24.26 -13.16
C PRO A 706 -14.51 -23.77 -14.33
N LEU A 707 -13.44 -24.52 -14.62
CA LEU A 707 -12.63 -24.33 -15.82
C LEU A 707 -13.19 -25.27 -16.90
N ASP A 708 -14.23 -24.82 -17.59
CA ASP A 708 -15.07 -25.65 -18.48
C ASP A 708 -14.29 -26.37 -19.61
N ASP A 709 -13.11 -25.89 -19.98
CA ASP A 709 -12.29 -26.42 -21.08
C ASP A 709 -11.08 -27.29 -20.62
N THR A 710 -10.90 -27.56 -19.33
CA THR A 710 -9.72 -28.29 -18.81
C THR A 710 -10.09 -29.56 -18.04
N GLU A 711 -9.73 -30.72 -18.58
CA GLU A 711 -9.80 -32.00 -17.86
C GLU A 711 -8.55 -32.18 -16.98
N GLY A 712 -8.74 -32.33 -15.67
CA GLY A 712 -7.66 -32.44 -14.70
C GLY A 712 -6.91 -33.78 -14.79
N LYS A 713 -5.64 -33.81 -14.40
CA LYS A 713 -4.80 -35.02 -14.46
C LYS A 713 -4.86 -35.90 -13.22
N TYR A 714 -5.15 -35.34 -12.06
CA TYR A 714 -5.18 -36.08 -10.80
C TYR A 714 -6.25 -35.54 -9.84
N PRO A 715 -6.85 -36.42 -9.01
CA PRO A 715 -7.74 -36.00 -7.94
C PRO A 715 -6.93 -35.31 -6.83
N GLY A 716 -7.19 -34.03 -6.58
CA GLY A 716 -6.44 -33.29 -5.58
C GLY A 716 -6.44 -31.78 -5.80
N LEU A 717 -5.35 -31.12 -5.42
CA LEU A 717 -5.22 -29.67 -5.54
C LEU A 717 -3.80 -29.21 -5.91
N LEU A 718 -3.73 -28.05 -6.56
CA LEU A 718 -2.52 -27.33 -6.89
C LEU A 718 -2.55 -25.96 -6.20
N ILE A 719 -1.51 -25.69 -5.41
CA ILE A 719 -1.29 -24.40 -4.74
C ILE A 719 -0.21 -23.66 -5.51
N ARG A 720 -0.55 -22.48 -6.06
CA ARG A 720 0.38 -21.56 -6.69
C ARG A 720 -0.12 -20.12 -6.62
N SER A 721 0.76 -19.16 -6.87
CA SER A 721 0.34 -17.79 -7.15
C SER A 721 -0.39 -17.73 -8.50
N GLN A 722 -1.42 -16.90 -8.60
CA GLN A 722 -2.13 -16.66 -9.86
C GLN A 722 -1.20 -16.08 -10.94
N PHE A 723 -0.14 -15.37 -10.54
CA PHE A 723 0.80 -14.70 -11.44
C PHE A 723 2.17 -15.40 -11.52
N TRP A 724 2.24 -16.67 -11.08
CA TRP A 724 3.50 -17.42 -10.95
C TRP A 724 4.58 -16.70 -10.11
N GLY A 725 4.15 -15.86 -9.18
CA GLY A 725 5.00 -15.29 -8.14
C GLY A 725 5.50 -16.37 -7.17
N PRO A 726 6.71 -16.22 -6.61
CA PRO A 726 7.28 -17.20 -5.70
C PRO A 726 6.45 -17.35 -4.42
N LEU A 727 6.20 -18.59 -4.02
CA LEU A 727 5.61 -18.94 -2.74
C LEU A 727 6.66 -18.90 -1.62
N GLU A 728 6.21 -18.59 -0.40
CA GLU A 728 7.03 -18.76 0.80
C GLU A 728 7.14 -20.25 1.17
N ASP A 729 8.25 -20.66 1.77
CA ASP A 729 8.49 -22.07 2.16
C ASP A 729 7.44 -22.58 3.17
N THR A 730 6.86 -21.67 3.94
CA THR A 730 5.72 -21.91 4.83
C THR A 730 4.51 -22.49 4.10
N ALA A 731 4.28 -22.16 2.82
CA ALA A 731 3.18 -22.71 2.04
C ALA A 731 3.35 -24.22 1.81
N TYR A 732 4.56 -24.66 1.49
CA TYR A 732 4.87 -26.10 1.38
C TYR A 732 4.74 -26.80 2.72
N ASP A 733 5.24 -26.22 3.80
CA ASP A 733 5.13 -26.83 5.14
C ASP A 733 3.67 -26.97 5.60
N TYR A 734 2.82 -25.98 5.35
CA TYR A 734 1.38 -26.05 5.65
C TYR A 734 0.67 -27.11 4.82
N ALA A 735 0.94 -27.16 3.50
CA ALA A 735 0.38 -28.17 2.62
C ALA A 735 0.81 -29.59 3.04
N ARG A 736 2.10 -29.77 3.33
CA ARG A 736 2.66 -31.05 3.76
C ARG A 736 2.02 -31.54 5.05
N ILE A 737 1.96 -30.70 6.09
CA ILE A 737 1.38 -31.10 7.38
C ILE A 737 -0.13 -31.33 7.27
N ASN A 738 -0.83 -30.68 6.34
CA ASN A 738 -2.25 -30.92 6.17
C ASN A 738 -2.56 -32.26 5.50
N PHE A 739 -1.80 -32.60 4.46
CA PHE A 739 -2.13 -33.69 3.54
C PHE A 739 -1.22 -34.93 3.64
N PHE A 740 -0.22 -34.96 4.53
CA PHE A 740 0.76 -36.07 4.63
C PHE A 740 0.12 -37.45 4.85
N ASP A 741 -1.03 -37.51 5.51
CA ASP A 741 -1.77 -38.73 5.83
C ASP A 741 -2.81 -39.10 4.75
N GLN A 742 -3.11 -38.18 3.83
CA GLN A 742 -4.21 -38.29 2.86
C GLN A 742 -3.74 -38.42 1.41
N GLY A 743 -2.50 -38.06 1.09
CA GLY A 743 -2.04 -37.95 -0.29
C GLY A 743 -0.54 -37.85 -0.47
N GLU A 744 -0.13 -37.74 -1.72
CA GLU A 744 1.25 -37.49 -2.15
C GLU A 744 1.42 -36.00 -2.44
N ILE A 745 2.51 -35.41 -1.94
CA ILE A 745 2.81 -33.98 -2.09
C ILE A 745 4.08 -33.81 -2.91
N ALA A 746 4.01 -32.99 -3.96
CA ALA A 746 5.10 -32.69 -4.86
C ALA A 746 5.37 -31.16 -4.93
N PRO A 747 6.37 -30.63 -4.19
CA PRO A 747 6.80 -29.25 -4.34
C PRO A 747 7.63 -29.06 -5.62
N ARG A 748 7.50 -27.89 -6.24
CA ARG A 748 8.19 -27.53 -7.48
C ARG A 748 8.89 -26.20 -7.38
N SER A 749 10.04 -26.10 -8.02
CA SER A 749 10.87 -24.90 -8.05
C SER A 749 11.31 -24.61 -9.46
N TRP A 750 11.44 -23.33 -9.82
CA TRP A 750 11.94 -22.92 -11.13
C TRP A 750 13.17 -22.04 -10.98
N TYR A 751 14.11 -22.26 -11.89
CA TYR A 751 15.23 -21.37 -12.08
C TYR A 751 15.18 -20.84 -13.52
N VAL A 752 14.79 -19.58 -13.62
CA VAL A 752 14.74 -18.82 -14.88
C VAL A 752 15.28 -17.43 -14.58
N THR A 753 16.06 -16.90 -15.52
CA THR A 753 16.51 -15.51 -15.42
C THR A 753 15.40 -14.60 -15.95
N ARG A 754 15.17 -13.44 -15.32
CA ARG A 754 14.12 -12.47 -15.72
C ARG A 754 14.14 -12.08 -17.20
N ASP A 755 15.29 -12.27 -17.84
CA ASP A 755 15.49 -11.95 -19.23
C ASP A 755 15.36 -13.14 -20.20
N LEU A 756 14.93 -14.33 -19.74
CA LEU A 756 14.93 -15.60 -20.49
C LEU A 756 16.29 -15.99 -21.05
N LYS A 757 17.35 -15.55 -20.41
CA LYS A 757 18.70 -15.76 -20.90
C LYS A 757 19.22 -17.10 -20.41
N LYS A 758 20.06 -17.68 -21.26
CA LYS A 758 20.43 -19.08 -21.25
C LYS A 758 21.41 -19.42 -20.12
N THR A 759 21.20 -20.55 -19.45
CA THR A 759 22.17 -21.14 -18.50
C THR A 759 23.01 -22.18 -19.23
N PRO A 760 24.35 -22.15 -19.14
CA PRO A 760 25.20 -23.15 -19.78
C PRO A 760 25.09 -24.51 -19.09
N ILE A 761 25.06 -25.58 -19.89
CA ILE A 761 25.10 -26.98 -19.47
C ILE A 761 26.06 -27.71 -20.40
N GLU A 762 26.95 -28.54 -19.84
CA GLU A 762 28.11 -29.00 -20.61
C GLU A 762 28.46 -30.46 -20.35
N THR A 763 28.95 -31.15 -21.39
CA THR A 763 29.73 -32.38 -21.29
C THR A 763 31.21 -32.06 -21.54
N PRO A 764 32.15 -32.97 -21.23
CA PRO A 764 33.57 -32.77 -21.57
C PRO A 764 33.83 -32.51 -23.08
N GLU A 765 32.89 -32.86 -23.95
CA GLU A 765 33.03 -32.72 -25.41
C GLU A 765 32.26 -31.54 -26.00
N LYS A 766 31.21 -31.05 -25.33
CA LYS A 766 30.30 -30.05 -25.91
C LYS A 766 29.57 -29.23 -24.85
N SER A 767 29.50 -27.92 -25.06
CA SER A 767 28.69 -26.99 -24.30
C SER A 767 27.39 -26.65 -25.05
N THR A 768 26.28 -26.59 -24.34
CA THR A 768 25.02 -26.04 -24.82
C THR A 768 24.35 -25.18 -23.74
N LYS A 769 23.17 -24.66 -24.04
CA LYS A 769 22.52 -23.60 -23.27
C LYS A 769 21.04 -23.91 -23.11
N VAL A 770 20.53 -23.85 -21.87
CA VAL A 770 19.12 -24.08 -21.52
C VAL A 770 18.43 -22.77 -21.16
N LEU A 771 17.16 -22.61 -21.53
CA LEU A 771 16.38 -21.40 -21.24
C LEU A 771 15.81 -21.41 -19.82
N GLY A 772 15.49 -22.59 -19.28
CA GLY A 772 14.98 -22.76 -17.93
C GLY A 772 15.42 -24.07 -17.29
N ILE A 773 15.36 -24.13 -15.96
CA ILE A 773 15.59 -25.36 -15.20
C ILE A 773 14.42 -25.55 -14.23
N VAL A 774 13.86 -26.75 -14.22
CA VAL A 774 12.77 -27.11 -13.30
C VAL A 774 13.28 -28.10 -12.27
N GLY A 775 12.98 -27.79 -11.01
CA GLY A 775 13.26 -28.61 -9.84
C GLY A 775 12.01 -29.38 -9.46
N LEU A 776 12.00 -30.69 -9.74
CA LEU A 776 10.88 -31.57 -9.43
C LEU A 776 11.22 -32.54 -8.30
N SER A 777 10.23 -32.86 -7.48
CA SER A 777 10.39 -33.78 -6.36
C SER A 777 10.44 -35.25 -6.82
N VAL A 778 10.95 -36.12 -5.95
CA VAL A 778 10.93 -37.59 -6.16
C VAL A 778 9.49 -38.12 -6.23
N ASN A 779 8.53 -37.43 -5.61
CA ASN A 779 7.12 -37.80 -5.56
C ASN A 779 6.30 -37.29 -6.76
N GLU A 780 6.89 -36.48 -7.65
CA GLU A 780 6.20 -35.92 -8.82
C GLU A 780 5.53 -36.99 -9.72
N PRO A 781 6.14 -38.16 -10.00
CA PRO A 781 5.50 -39.25 -10.73
C PRO A 781 4.19 -39.73 -10.11
N ALA A 782 4.11 -39.75 -8.78
CA ALA A 782 2.89 -40.17 -8.11
C ALA A 782 1.75 -39.18 -8.35
N VAL A 783 2.04 -37.90 -8.60
CA VAL A 783 1.05 -36.85 -8.86
C VAL A 783 0.70 -36.78 -10.34
N THR A 784 1.68 -36.50 -11.21
CA THR A 784 1.47 -36.18 -12.64
C THR A 784 1.80 -37.33 -13.59
N SER A 785 2.36 -38.44 -13.09
CA SER A 785 2.83 -39.56 -13.92
C SER A 785 3.85 -39.14 -14.99
N ILE A 786 4.63 -38.10 -14.69
CA ILE A 786 5.64 -37.52 -15.59
C ILE A 786 6.75 -38.51 -15.98
N ASP A 787 6.99 -39.52 -15.15
CA ASP A 787 7.94 -40.61 -15.42
C ASP A 787 7.56 -41.43 -16.66
N THR A 788 6.27 -41.52 -17.00
CA THR A 788 5.78 -42.20 -18.21
C THR A 788 6.17 -41.47 -19.51
N LEU A 789 6.62 -40.22 -19.40
CA LEU A 789 7.07 -39.40 -20.53
C LEU A 789 8.56 -39.61 -20.84
N LEU A 790 9.27 -40.37 -20.00
CA LEU A 790 10.67 -40.73 -20.26
C LEU A 790 10.73 -41.65 -21.48
N SER A 791 11.48 -41.22 -22.49
CA SER A 791 11.82 -42.06 -23.64
C SER A 791 12.82 -43.16 -23.23
N HIS A 792 13.75 -42.84 -22.33
CA HIS A 792 14.80 -43.73 -21.82
C HIS A 792 15.16 -43.37 -20.38
N GLY A 793 15.59 -44.36 -19.60
CA GLY A 793 16.08 -44.17 -18.23
C GLY A 793 15.02 -44.33 -17.15
N ARG A 794 15.21 -43.62 -16.02
CA ARG A 794 14.31 -43.65 -14.84
C ARG A 794 14.13 -42.27 -14.22
N TRP A 795 13.15 -42.16 -13.30
CA TRP A 795 12.98 -40.99 -12.45
C TRP A 795 14.05 -40.90 -11.33
N PHE A 796 14.10 -39.77 -10.64
CA PHE A 796 15.06 -39.48 -9.57
C PHE A 796 14.90 -40.37 -8.34
N GLU A 797 16.02 -40.64 -7.65
CA GLU A 797 16.05 -41.23 -6.30
C GLU A 797 16.33 -40.17 -5.23
N GLU A 798 16.00 -40.48 -3.97
CA GLU A 798 16.16 -39.56 -2.85
C GLU A 798 17.65 -39.21 -2.61
N GLY A 799 17.98 -37.91 -2.67
CA GLY A 799 19.34 -37.41 -2.45
C GLY A 799 20.31 -37.64 -3.62
N GLU A 800 19.85 -38.12 -4.77
CA GLU A 800 20.70 -38.35 -5.94
C GLU A 800 21.11 -37.03 -6.63
N ILE A 801 22.36 -36.97 -7.12
CA ILE A 801 22.87 -35.85 -7.93
C ILE A 801 22.73 -36.22 -9.41
N ALA A 802 21.57 -35.94 -9.97
CA ALA A 802 21.20 -36.36 -11.32
C ALA A 802 20.39 -35.29 -12.08
N CYS A 803 20.25 -35.48 -13.39
CA CYS A 803 19.39 -34.68 -14.24
C CYS A 803 18.65 -35.54 -15.27
N ILE A 804 17.53 -35.02 -15.74
CA ILE A 804 16.76 -35.53 -16.88
C ILE A 804 16.78 -34.44 -17.96
N LEU A 805 17.09 -34.82 -19.20
CA LEU A 805 17.26 -33.89 -20.31
C LEU A 805 16.24 -34.18 -21.43
N PRO A 806 15.71 -33.15 -22.10
CA PRO A 806 14.92 -33.35 -23.31
C PRO A 806 15.81 -33.76 -24.48
N GLY A 807 15.22 -34.43 -25.47
CA GLY A 807 15.93 -34.96 -26.64
C GLY A 807 16.81 -33.94 -27.37
N LYS A 808 16.32 -32.70 -27.55
CA LYS A 808 17.07 -31.60 -28.17
C LYS A 808 18.36 -31.27 -27.41
N ILE A 809 18.28 -31.08 -26.10
CA ILE A 809 19.46 -30.76 -25.26
C ILE A 809 20.43 -31.94 -25.24
N ALA A 810 19.94 -33.17 -25.08
CA ALA A 810 20.76 -34.37 -25.09
C ALA A 810 21.53 -34.55 -26.40
N GLY A 811 20.87 -34.36 -27.56
CA GLY A 811 21.51 -34.41 -28.87
C GLY A 811 22.56 -33.31 -29.08
N LEU A 812 22.28 -32.08 -28.60
CA LEU A 812 23.27 -30.99 -28.63
C LEU A 812 24.51 -31.28 -27.78
N LEU A 813 24.33 -31.99 -26.65
CA LEU A 813 25.39 -32.44 -25.75
C LEU A 813 26.08 -33.74 -26.16
N LYS A 814 25.65 -34.38 -27.27
CA LYS A 814 26.09 -35.72 -27.69
C LYS A 814 25.89 -36.79 -26.61
N VAL A 815 24.75 -36.76 -25.93
CA VAL A 815 24.31 -37.79 -24.99
C VAL A 815 23.32 -38.68 -25.73
N GLU A 816 23.77 -39.87 -26.10
CA GLU A 816 22.92 -40.86 -26.78
C GLU A 816 22.11 -41.66 -25.76
N PRO A 817 21.01 -42.33 -26.15
CA PRO A 817 20.20 -43.13 -25.23
C PRO A 817 20.98 -44.22 -24.45
N GLU A 818 22.06 -44.76 -25.04
CA GLU A 818 22.93 -45.77 -24.42
C GLU A 818 23.85 -45.21 -23.32
N ASP A 819 24.01 -43.89 -23.29
CA ASP A 819 24.82 -43.16 -22.31
C ASP A 819 24.04 -42.80 -21.04
N VAL A 820 22.71 -42.95 -21.07
CA VAL A 820 21.84 -42.73 -19.91
C VAL A 820 22.26 -43.67 -18.78
N GLY A 821 22.53 -43.11 -17.61
CA GLY A 821 23.07 -43.83 -16.46
C GLY A 821 24.60 -43.97 -16.44
N LYS A 822 25.33 -43.44 -17.43
CA LYS A 822 26.79 -43.46 -17.51
C LYS A 822 27.42 -42.08 -17.64
N LYS A 823 26.94 -41.26 -18.59
CA LYS A 823 27.45 -39.90 -18.80
C LYS A 823 26.93 -38.94 -17.74
N SER A 824 27.73 -37.92 -17.46
CA SER A 824 27.38 -36.80 -16.57
C SER A 824 27.50 -35.49 -17.32
N VAL A 825 26.69 -34.52 -16.92
CA VAL A 825 26.72 -33.14 -17.41
C VAL A 825 27.07 -32.22 -16.25
N ARG A 826 27.83 -31.17 -16.55
CA ARG A 826 28.15 -30.12 -15.61
C ARG A 826 27.07 -29.04 -15.66
N LEU A 827 26.50 -28.74 -14.49
CA LEU A 827 25.57 -27.62 -14.30
C LEU A 827 25.81 -27.03 -12.90
N PHE A 828 25.92 -25.70 -12.82
CA PHE A 828 26.15 -24.98 -11.57
C PHE A 828 27.40 -25.42 -10.78
N GLY A 829 28.43 -25.96 -11.45
CA GLY A 829 29.64 -26.47 -10.82
C GLY A 829 29.50 -27.89 -10.24
N LYS A 830 28.32 -28.52 -10.33
CA LYS A 830 28.14 -29.94 -10.00
C LYS A 830 28.17 -30.79 -11.26
N GLN A 831 28.69 -32.02 -11.13
CA GLN A 831 28.55 -33.07 -12.12
C GLN A 831 27.25 -33.84 -11.82
N LEU A 832 26.26 -33.74 -12.70
CA LEU A 832 24.98 -34.42 -12.58
C LEU A 832 24.93 -35.59 -13.54
N LYS A 833 24.62 -36.76 -13.01
CA LYS A 833 24.45 -37.96 -13.82
C LYS A 833 23.17 -37.84 -14.67
N VAL A 834 23.25 -38.11 -15.97
CA VAL A 834 22.04 -38.15 -16.82
C VAL A 834 21.31 -39.46 -16.55
N VAL A 835 20.16 -39.41 -15.88
CA VAL A 835 19.41 -40.62 -15.48
C VAL A 835 18.18 -40.91 -16.34
N GLY A 836 17.76 -39.93 -17.15
CA GLY A 836 16.66 -40.10 -18.09
C GLY A 836 16.65 -39.08 -19.22
N LEU A 837 15.99 -39.46 -20.32
CA LEU A 837 15.70 -38.59 -21.46
C LEU A 837 14.19 -38.45 -21.60
N ILE A 838 13.68 -37.22 -21.56
CA ILE A 838 12.23 -36.94 -21.62
C ILE A 838 11.78 -36.54 -23.03
N ASP A 839 10.60 -37.00 -23.42
CA ASP A 839 9.93 -36.61 -24.67
C ASP A 839 9.26 -35.24 -24.50
N ALA A 840 9.81 -34.23 -25.18
CA ALA A 840 9.35 -32.84 -25.07
C ALA A 840 7.96 -32.62 -25.68
N GLU A 841 7.58 -33.37 -26.72
CA GLU A 841 6.23 -33.29 -27.30
C GLU A 841 5.19 -33.74 -26.27
N LYS A 842 5.42 -34.89 -25.64
CA LYS A 842 4.51 -35.38 -24.60
C LYS A 842 4.52 -34.50 -23.35
N MET A 843 5.65 -33.87 -23.03
CA MET A 843 5.74 -32.92 -21.92
C MET A 843 4.98 -31.62 -22.19
N ARG A 844 4.91 -31.14 -23.45
CA ARG A 844 4.05 -30.00 -23.84
C ARG A 844 2.56 -30.29 -23.65
N ASP A 845 2.15 -31.52 -23.89
CA ASP A 845 0.77 -31.97 -23.70
C ASP A 845 0.43 -32.26 -22.21
N LEU A 846 1.44 -32.36 -21.34
CA LEU A 846 1.25 -32.52 -19.90
C LEU A 846 0.91 -31.18 -19.25
N LYS A 847 -0.39 -30.89 -19.20
CA LYS A 847 -0.96 -29.76 -18.45
C LYS A 847 -1.33 -30.17 -17.03
N ASP A 848 -1.07 -29.31 -16.05
CA ASP A 848 -1.50 -29.51 -14.66
C ASP A 848 -2.97 -29.09 -14.46
N LEU A 849 -3.45 -29.08 -13.21
CA LEU A 849 -4.81 -28.68 -12.84
C LEU A 849 -5.12 -27.24 -13.22
N ASP A 850 -4.14 -26.36 -13.38
CA ASP A 850 -4.37 -24.99 -13.86
C ASP A 850 -4.50 -24.87 -15.39
N GLY A 851 -4.32 -25.98 -16.12
CA GLY A 851 -4.33 -25.99 -17.58
C GLY A 851 -3.01 -25.53 -18.22
N GLU A 852 -1.97 -25.30 -17.42
CA GLU A 852 -0.66 -24.78 -17.84
C GLU A 852 0.44 -25.86 -17.81
N MET A 853 1.57 -25.59 -18.47
CA MET A 853 2.70 -26.53 -18.55
C MET A 853 3.51 -26.53 -17.24
N LEU A 854 4.17 -27.65 -16.94
CA LEU A 854 5.08 -27.72 -15.78
C LEU A 854 6.40 -26.96 -15.98
N SER A 855 6.73 -26.59 -17.23
CA SER A 855 7.88 -25.75 -17.54
C SER A 855 7.69 -24.34 -16.97
N PRO A 856 8.76 -23.54 -16.81
CA PRO A 856 8.62 -22.22 -16.24
C PRO A 856 7.84 -21.24 -17.14
N ALA A 857 7.04 -20.37 -16.53
CA ALA A 857 6.38 -19.27 -17.21
C ALA A 857 7.39 -18.25 -17.78
N ASP A 858 7.06 -17.70 -18.94
CA ASP A 858 7.79 -16.65 -19.64
C ASP A 858 7.23 -15.27 -19.29
N PHE A 859 7.96 -14.55 -18.44
CA PHE A 859 7.57 -13.22 -17.95
C PHE A 859 7.89 -12.07 -18.92
N LYS A 860 8.48 -12.30 -20.10
CA LYS A 860 8.80 -11.21 -21.05
C LYS A 860 7.74 -10.96 -22.10
N LEU A 861 6.98 -12.01 -22.44
CA LEU A 861 5.91 -11.92 -23.43
C LEU A 861 4.66 -11.25 -22.84
N THR A 862 4.59 -11.14 -21.51
CA THR A 862 3.62 -10.33 -20.77
C THR A 862 4.23 -8.97 -20.46
N ASP A 863 3.56 -7.85 -20.80
CA ASP A 863 4.10 -6.49 -20.61
C ASP A 863 4.60 -6.28 -19.17
N ASP A 864 5.86 -5.81 -19.00
CA ASP A 864 6.49 -5.54 -17.69
C ASP A 864 5.61 -4.64 -16.79
N GLU A 865 4.89 -3.71 -17.40
CA GLU A 865 3.96 -2.83 -16.71
C GLU A 865 2.77 -3.62 -16.12
N ILE A 866 2.22 -4.57 -16.88
CA ILE A 866 1.16 -5.48 -16.47
C ILE A 866 1.64 -6.39 -15.31
N ILE A 867 2.83 -7.00 -15.42
CA ILE A 867 3.39 -7.83 -14.34
C ILE A 867 3.62 -7.01 -13.07
N SER A 868 4.12 -5.78 -13.20
CA SER A 868 4.36 -4.92 -12.05
C SER A 868 3.06 -4.50 -11.36
N GLN A 869 2.01 -4.22 -12.13
CA GLN A 869 0.67 -3.93 -11.63
C GLN A 869 0.06 -5.16 -10.95
N MET A 870 0.17 -6.35 -11.56
CA MET A 870 -0.29 -7.63 -11.03
C MET A 870 0.43 -8.02 -9.73
N THR A 871 1.76 -7.88 -9.68
CA THR A 871 2.54 -8.18 -8.47
C THR A 871 2.18 -7.22 -7.33
N GLN A 872 1.93 -5.94 -7.66
CA GLN A 872 1.42 -4.97 -6.69
C GLN A 872 0.02 -5.34 -6.21
N GLN A 873 -0.87 -5.76 -7.12
CA GLN A 873 -2.21 -6.22 -6.81
C GLN A 873 -2.17 -7.46 -5.91
N GLU A 874 -1.42 -8.51 -6.25
CA GLU A 874 -1.24 -9.71 -5.42
C GLU A 874 -0.66 -9.35 -4.05
N SER A 875 0.31 -8.43 -4.00
CA SER A 875 0.86 -7.94 -2.73
C SER A 875 -0.19 -7.23 -1.90
N ARG A 876 -1.11 -6.49 -2.52
CA ARG A 876 -2.24 -5.80 -1.88
C ARG A 876 -3.33 -6.79 -1.46
N GLU A 877 -3.58 -7.84 -2.22
CA GLU A 877 -4.48 -8.96 -1.89
C GLU A 877 -3.95 -9.79 -0.71
N LYS A 878 -2.66 -10.16 -0.70
CA LYS A 878 -1.98 -10.76 0.47
C LYS A 878 -2.02 -9.83 1.68
N GLN A 879 -2.04 -8.52 1.44
CA GLN A 879 -2.26 -7.52 2.48
C GLN A 879 -3.76 -7.28 2.77
N GLY A 880 -4.69 -8.05 2.23
CA GLY A 880 -6.13 -7.87 2.44
C GLY A 880 -6.65 -6.46 2.15
N LEU A 881 -5.91 -5.66 1.38
CA LEU A 881 -6.28 -4.32 0.92
C LEU A 881 -7.14 -4.40 -0.34
N GLU A 882 -6.93 -5.45 -1.13
CA GLU A 882 -7.67 -5.75 -2.36
C GLU A 882 -8.22 -7.17 -2.34
N GLN A 883 -9.25 -7.39 -3.16
CA GLN A 883 -9.91 -8.69 -3.27
C GLN A 883 -9.27 -9.50 -4.38
N PRO A 884 -9.09 -10.82 -4.21
CA PRO A 884 -8.61 -11.69 -5.27
C PRO A 884 -9.55 -11.62 -6.46
N GLN A 885 -9.02 -11.18 -7.61
CA GLN A 885 -9.74 -11.31 -8.88
C GLN A 885 -9.59 -12.74 -9.37
N LEU A 886 -10.72 -13.41 -9.62
CA LEU A 886 -10.75 -14.79 -10.09
C LEU A 886 -10.74 -14.88 -11.62
N GLU A 887 -9.75 -14.23 -12.24
CA GLU A 887 -9.52 -14.37 -13.68
C GLU A 887 -8.26 -15.21 -13.89
N ASN A 888 -8.39 -16.36 -14.54
CA ASN A 888 -7.24 -17.18 -14.89
C ASN A 888 -6.60 -16.57 -16.14
N MET A 889 -5.46 -15.90 -15.97
CA MET A 889 -4.69 -15.39 -17.11
C MET A 889 -3.65 -16.43 -17.50
N PRO A 890 -3.76 -17.06 -18.69
CA PRO A 890 -2.79 -18.05 -19.12
C PRO A 890 -1.44 -17.38 -19.35
N PHE A 891 -0.38 -17.94 -18.77
CA PHE A 891 0.98 -17.52 -19.10
C PHE A 891 1.50 -18.32 -20.30
N GLU A 892 2.37 -17.70 -21.10
CA GLU A 892 3.19 -18.46 -22.03
C GLU A 892 4.31 -19.13 -21.23
N HIS A 893 4.68 -20.36 -21.61
CA HIS A 893 5.73 -21.11 -20.92
C HIS A 893 6.91 -21.34 -21.85
N ILE A 894 8.10 -21.46 -21.26
CA ILE A 894 9.30 -21.89 -21.99
C ILE A 894 9.05 -23.30 -22.54
N ASP A 895 9.40 -23.51 -23.81
CA ASP A 895 9.25 -24.82 -24.45
C ASP A 895 10.06 -25.89 -23.70
N PRO A 896 9.46 -27.03 -23.33
CA PRO A 896 10.14 -28.16 -22.68
C PRO A 896 11.41 -28.63 -23.37
N ASP A 897 11.55 -28.45 -24.69
CA ASP A 897 12.78 -28.78 -25.43
C ASP A 897 14.00 -27.97 -24.98
N ASP A 898 13.78 -26.81 -24.35
CA ASP A 898 14.82 -25.89 -23.88
C ASP A 898 14.93 -25.86 -22.34
N VAL A 899 14.31 -26.82 -21.64
CA VAL A 899 14.26 -26.90 -20.18
C VAL A 899 14.94 -28.16 -19.65
N ALA A 900 15.90 -28.02 -18.74
CA ALA A 900 16.49 -29.16 -18.03
C ALA A 900 15.74 -29.44 -16.72
N ILE A 901 15.63 -30.73 -16.34
CA ILE A 901 14.96 -31.14 -15.11
C ILE A 901 16.00 -31.69 -14.13
N ILE A 902 15.99 -31.18 -12.89
CA ILE A 902 16.85 -31.66 -11.80
C ILE A 902 16.04 -31.89 -10.52
N PRO A 903 16.57 -32.60 -9.51
CA PRO A 903 15.91 -32.76 -8.23
C PRO A 903 15.60 -31.41 -7.54
N TYR A 904 14.38 -31.29 -7.02
CA TYR A 904 13.89 -30.10 -6.30
C TYR A 904 14.89 -29.57 -5.28
N LYS A 905 15.46 -30.45 -4.43
CA LYS A 905 16.41 -30.06 -3.38
C LYS A 905 17.67 -29.38 -3.93
N ILE A 906 18.22 -29.89 -5.04
CA ILE A 906 19.44 -29.33 -5.65
C ILE A 906 19.16 -27.93 -6.19
N LEU A 907 18.03 -27.73 -6.87
CA LEU A 907 17.68 -26.41 -7.40
C LEU A 907 17.45 -25.41 -6.25
N ARG A 908 16.78 -25.85 -5.17
CA ARG A 908 16.59 -25.06 -3.96
C ARG A 908 17.91 -24.63 -3.31
N GLU A 909 18.93 -25.50 -3.28
CA GLU A 909 20.27 -25.17 -2.78
C GLU A 909 20.98 -24.09 -3.62
N VAL A 910 20.68 -23.97 -4.92
CA VAL A 910 21.16 -22.87 -5.78
C VAL A 910 20.54 -21.52 -5.38
N GLY A 911 19.41 -21.55 -4.66
CA GLY A 911 18.66 -20.37 -4.23
C GLY A 911 17.46 -20.03 -5.10
N SER A 912 16.92 -21.00 -5.85
CA SER A 912 15.65 -20.84 -6.59
C SER A 912 14.46 -20.81 -5.63
N PRO A 913 13.39 -20.04 -5.89
CA PRO A 913 12.18 -20.00 -5.05
C PRO A 913 11.25 -21.21 -5.22
N LEU A 914 10.36 -21.45 -4.25
CA LEU A 914 9.23 -22.39 -4.39
C LEU A 914 8.20 -21.74 -5.32
N GLN A 915 7.70 -22.47 -6.32
CA GLN A 915 6.75 -21.92 -7.29
C GLN A 915 5.35 -22.49 -7.13
N SER A 916 5.26 -23.79 -6.90
CA SER A 916 3.98 -24.46 -6.67
C SER A 916 4.12 -25.71 -5.81
N VAL A 917 2.99 -26.14 -5.26
CA VAL A 917 2.87 -27.39 -4.50
C VAL A 917 1.66 -28.14 -5.04
N ALA A 918 1.91 -29.27 -5.69
CA ALA A 918 0.87 -30.16 -6.19
C ALA A 918 0.61 -31.28 -5.18
N ILE A 919 -0.67 -31.60 -4.97
CA ILE A 919 -1.11 -32.60 -4.00
C ILE A 919 -2.10 -33.54 -4.68
N ARG A 920 -1.75 -34.83 -4.75
CA ARG A 920 -2.67 -35.89 -5.18
C ARG A 920 -3.24 -36.61 -3.97
N LEU A 921 -4.55 -36.63 -3.84
CA LEU A 921 -5.23 -37.35 -2.77
C LEU A 921 -5.42 -38.83 -3.14
N ARG A 922 -5.35 -39.71 -2.14
CA ARG A 922 -5.54 -41.15 -2.31
C ARG A 922 -7.00 -41.48 -2.64
N GLU A 923 -7.20 -42.62 -3.29
CA GLU A 923 -8.55 -43.14 -3.55
C GLU A 923 -9.31 -43.36 -2.24
N GLY A 924 -10.58 -42.94 -2.21
CA GLY A 924 -11.45 -42.98 -1.03
C GLY A 924 -11.46 -41.71 -0.19
N VAL A 925 -10.56 -40.75 -0.43
CA VAL A 925 -10.62 -39.41 0.19
C VAL A 925 -11.55 -38.50 -0.62
N ASN A 926 -12.50 -37.84 0.05
CA ASN A 926 -13.37 -36.87 -0.59
C ASN A 926 -12.60 -35.57 -0.91
N VAL A 927 -12.20 -35.41 -2.17
CA VAL A 927 -11.40 -34.26 -2.63
C VAL A 927 -12.13 -32.94 -2.39
N GLU A 928 -13.41 -32.86 -2.72
CA GLU A 928 -14.18 -31.63 -2.60
C GLU A 928 -14.30 -31.18 -1.14
N GLU A 929 -14.54 -32.12 -0.23
CA GLU A 929 -14.59 -31.86 1.21
C GLU A 929 -13.25 -31.36 1.74
N GLN A 930 -12.15 -32.02 1.38
CA GLN A 930 -10.80 -31.63 1.82
C GLN A 930 -10.38 -30.27 1.24
N VAL A 931 -10.74 -29.96 0.00
CA VAL A 931 -10.50 -28.64 -0.62
C VAL A 931 -11.32 -27.57 0.08
N LYS A 932 -12.62 -27.81 0.34
CA LYS A 932 -13.48 -26.86 1.06
C LYS A 932 -12.97 -26.63 2.49
N GLU A 933 -12.54 -27.67 3.19
CA GLU A 933 -11.97 -27.57 4.54
C GLU A 933 -10.64 -26.81 4.55
N TYR A 934 -9.78 -27.02 3.54
CA TYR A 934 -8.52 -26.30 3.43
C TYR A 934 -8.74 -24.82 3.07
N VAL A 935 -9.59 -24.53 2.08
CA VAL A 935 -9.87 -23.16 1.62
C VAL A 935 -10.74 -22.38 2.61
N SER A 936 -11.54 -23.03 3.46
CA SER A 936 -12.34 -22.36 4.51
C SER A 936 -11.47 -21.64 5.55
N ARG A 937 -10.20 -22.03 5.71
CA ARG A 937 -9.24 -21.38 6.60
C ARG A 937 -8.23 -20.50 5.88
N LEU A 938 -8.01 -20.70 4.58
CA LEU A 938 -7.07 -19.92 3.78
C LEU A 938 -7.73 -18.80 2.98
N SER A 939 -6.93 -17.84 2.55
CA SER A 939 -7.27 -16.77 1.60
C SER A 939 -6.46 -16.89 0.30
N VAL A 940 -5.90 -18.08 0.04
CA VAL A 940 -5.17 -18.40 -1.20
C VAL A 940 -6.12 -19.02 -2.22
N VAL A 941 -5.83 -18.76 -3.50
CA VAL A 941 -6.51 -19.43 -4.62
C VAL A 941 -5.90 -20.82 -4.78
N VAL A 942 -6.75 -21.83 -4.91
CA VAL A 942 -6.32 -23.20 -5.21
C VAL A 942 -7.06 -23.74 -6.43
N TYR A 943 -6.34 -24.51 -7.24
CA TYR A 943 -6.93 -25.24 -8.37
C TYR A 943 -7.22 -26.65 -7.88
N ALA A 944 -8.47 -27.08 -7.92
CA ALA A 944 -8.88 -28.39 -7.43
C ALA A 944 -9.35 -29.26 -8.59
N GLY A 945 -8.80 -30.47 -8.69
CA GLY A 945 -9.26 -31.50 -9.60
C GLY A 945 -10.18 -32.47 -8.87
N ILE A 946 -11.49 -32.37 -9.12
CA ILE A 946 -12.51 -33.18 -8.44
C ILE A 946 -13.01 -34.25 -9.42
N PRO A 947 -13.01 -35.54 -9.03
CA PRO A 947 -13.62 -36.60 -9.84
C PRO A 947 -15.12 -36.38 -10.01
N GLY A 948 -15.58 -36.27 -11.26
CA GLY A 948 -16.99 -36.25 -11.64
C GLY A 948 -17.61 -37.65 -11.65
N GLU A 949 -18.94 -37.71 -11.73
CA GLU A 949 -19.70 -38.97 -11.82
C GLU A 949 -19.36 -39.80 -13.08
N ASP A 950 -18.88 -39.12 -14.13
CA ASP A 950 -18.41 -39.69 -15.40
C ASP A 950 -16.97 -40.21 -15.34
N GLY A 951 -16.30 -40.10 -14.18
CA GLY A 951 -14.91 -40.50 -13.97
C GLY A 951 -13.89 -39.49 -14.50
N LYS A 952 -14.33 -38.40 -15.13
CA LYS A 952 -13.45 -37.30 -15.56
C LYS A 952 -13.14 -36.40 -14.39
N ILE A 953 -11.97 -35.79 -14.39
CA ILE A 953 -11.57 -34.86 -13.32
C ILE A 953 -11.95 -33.46 -13.76
N GLN A 954 -12.97 -32.89 -13.11
CA GLN A 954 -13.39 -31.52 -13.34
C GLN A 954 -12.51 -30.58 -12.52
N VAL A 955 -11.90 -29.61 -13.20
CA VAL A 955 -11.09 -28.60 -12.52
C VAL A 955 -11.97 -27.42 -12.15
N SER A 956 -11.86 -26.99 -10.89
CA SER A 956 -12.43 -25.72 -10.45
C SER A 956 -11.44 -24.90 -9.64
N ILE A 957 -11.51 -23.59 -9.80
CA ILE A 957 -10.80 -22.64 -8.96
C ILE A 957 -11.64 -22.42 -7.71
N TYR A 958 -11.05 -22.69 -6.54
CA TYR A 958 -11.68 -22.43 -5.25
C TYR A 958 -11.03 -21.22 -4.58
N SER A 959 -11.89 -20.30 -4.15
CA SER A 959 -11.49 -19.20 -3.27
C SER A 959 -12.56 -18.97 -2.20
N SER A 960 -12.10 -18.64 -1.00
CA SER A 960 -12.97 -18.28 0.12
C SER A 960 -13.29 -16.78 0.18
N LEU A 961 -12.81 -16.02 -0.81
CA LEU A 961 -13.04 -14.60 -1.00
C LEU A 961 -13.92 -14.43 -2.24
N GLY A 962 -15.23 -14.36 -2.02
CA GLY A 962 -16.06 -13.66 -2.97
C GLY A 962 -17.17 -12.93 -2.26
N TRP A 963 -17.40 -11.72 -2.74
CA TRP A 963 -18.61 -10.98 -2.46
C TRP A 963 -19.67 -11.49 -3.42
N GLY A 964 -20.54 -12.38 -2.93
CA GLY A 964 -21.89 -12.40 -3.45
C GLY A 964 -22.55 -11.03 -3.20
N PRO A 965 -23.38 -10.49 -4.11
CA PRO A 965 -24.21 -9.33 -3.79
C PRO A 965 -24.92 -9.61 -2.47
N LEU A 966 -24.82 -8.68 -1.50
CA LEU A 966 -25.44 -8.77 -0.17
C LEU A 966 -26.76 -9.56 -0.26
N PRO A 967 -26.80 -10.83 0.20
CA PRO A 967 -27.97 -11.67 0.05
C PRO A 967 -29.16 -10.93 0.65
N GLY A 968 -30.08 -10.44 -0.18
CA GLY A 968 -31.22 -9.65 0.26
C GLY A 968 -31.42 -8.29 -0.42
N LEU A 969 -30.43 -7.68 -1.08
CA LEU A 969 -30.68 -6.42 -1.83
C LEU A 969 -31.75 -6.59 -2.93
N ALA A 970 -31.74 -7.74 -3.61
CA ALA A 970 -32.78 -8.10 -4.58
C ALA A 970 -34.18 -8.15 -3.93
N ASN A 971 -34.28 -8.64 -2.69
CA ASN A 971 -35.54 -8.72 -1.95
C ASN A 971 -36.06 -7.34 -1.50
N LEU A 972 -35.20 -6.31 -1.46
CA LEU A 972 -35.59 -4.94 -1.10
C LEU A 972 -36.15 -4.13 -2.27
N PHE A 973 -35.94 -4.58 -3.51
CA PHE A 973 -36.34 -3.82 -4.69
C PHE A 973 -37.84 -3.50 -4.70
N VAL A 974 -38.69 -4.51 -4.44
CA VAL A 974 -40.14 -4.35 -4.46
C VAL A 974 -40.63 -3.44 -3.33
N PRO A 975 -40.28 -3.65 -2.04
CA PRO A 975 -40.68 -2.75 -0.94
C PRO A 975 -40.25 -1.30 -1.15
N ILE A 976 -39.03 -1.06 -1.66
CA ILE A 976 -38.51 0.29 -1.92
C ILE A 976 -39.26 0.96 -3.08
N LEU A 977 -39.57 0.21 -4.14
CA LEU A 977 -40.36 0.76 -5.25
C LEU A 977 -41.77 1.16 -4.78
N VAL A 978 -42.42 0.32 -3.97
CA VAL A 978 -43.73 0.61 -3.37
C VAL A 978 -43.66 1.84 -2.48
N ALA A 979 -42.64 1.95 -1.63
CA ALA A 979 -42.38 3.13 -0.82
C ALA A 979 -42.30 4.41 -1.65
N ALA A 980 -41.48 4.36 -2.70
CA ALA A 980 -41.20 5.51 -3.54
C ALA A 980 -42.49 6.03 -4.19
N LEU A 981 -43.35 5.12 -4.65
CA LEU A 981 -44.64 5.44 -5.26
C LEU A 981 -45.66 6.00 -4.25
N ILE A 982 -45.70 5.45 -3.02
CA ILE A 982 -46.59 5.96 -1.96
C ILE A 982 -46.20 7.40 -1.59
N VAL A 983 -44.90 7.65 -1.37
CA VAL A 983 -44.40 9.00 -1.03
C VAL A 983 -44.64 9.96 -2.19
N LEU A 984 -44.36 9.55 -3.42
CA LEU A 984 -44.61 10.35 -4.61
C LEU A 984 -46.09 10.74 -4.71
N ASN A 985 -47.00 9.77 -4.58
CA ASN A 985 -48.45 10.01 -4.69
C ASN A 985 -48.96 10.95 -3.58
N THR A 986 -48.54 10.72 -2.32
CA THR A 986 -48.93 11.57 -1.19
C THR A 986 -48.39 13.00 -1.32
N MET A 987 -47.15 13.17 -1.77
CA MET A 987 -46.55 14.49 -2.00
C MET A 987 -47.17 15.20 -3.21
N MET A 988 -47.45 14.50 -4.32
CA MET A 988 -48.18 15.10 -5.47
C MET A 988 -49.56 15.60 -5.06
N GLY A 989 -50.31 14.80 -4.29
CA GLY A 989 -51.60 15.24 -3.73
C GLY A 989 -51.47 16.50 -2.87
N SER A 990 -50.40 16.61 -2.08
CA SER A 990 -50.12 17.80 -1.27
C SER A 990 -49.87 19.06 -2.10
N VAL A 991 -49.19 18.93 -3.25
CA VAL A 991 -48.89 20.05 -4.17
C VAL A 991 -50.16 20.57 -4.84
N TYR A 992 -50.97 19.68 -5.41
CA TYR A 992 -52.18 20.06 -6.13
C TYR A 992 -53.22 20.72 -5.24
N GLU A 993 -53.41 20.23 -4.01
CA GLU A 993 -54.33 20.86 -3.07
C GLU A 993 -53.86 22.23 -2.58
N ARG A 994 -52.56 22.52 -2.69
CA ARG A 994 -51.95 23.79 -2.25
C ARG A 994 -51.70 24.74 -3.41
N PHE A 995 -52.26 24.47 -4.59
CA PHE A 995 -52.09 25.33 -5.76
C PHE A 995 -52.40 26.80 -5.47
N ARG A 996 -53.50 27.08 -4.77
CA ARG A 996 -53.88 28.45 -4.38
C ARG A 996 -52.91 29.08 -3.36
N GLU A 997 -52.39 28.29 -2.43
CA GLU A 997 -51.39 28.75 -1.45
C GLU A 997 -50.05 29.05 -2.12
N ILE A 998 -49.61 28.20 -3.06
CA ILE A 998 -48.40 28.40 -3.87
C ILE A 998 -48.51 29.69 -4.68
N GLY A 999 -49.68 29.96 -5.28
CA GLY A 999 -49.95 31.22 -5.97
C GLY A 999 -49.87 32.45 -5.05
N ILE A 1000 -50.35 32.34 -3.81
CA ILE A 1000 -50.23 33.42 -2.81
C ILE A 1000 -48.76 33.63 -2.42
N TYR A 1001 -48.00 32.56 -2.15
CA TYR A 1001 -46.58 32.66 -1.81
C TYR A 1001 -45.75 33.29 -2.94
N SER A 1002 -46.05 32.93 -4.19
CA SER A 1002 -45.46 33.56 -5.37
C SER A 1002 -45.82 35.04 -5.48
N ALA A 1003 -47.09 35.40 -5.29
CA ALA A 1003 -47.55 36.79 -5.32
C ALA A 1003 -46.94 37.66 -4.21
N VAL A 1004 -46.61 37.07 -3.05
CA VAL A 1004 -45.92 37.72 -1.92
C VAL A 1004 -44.39 37.77 -2.14
N GLY A 1005 -43.87 37.18 -3.22
CA GLY A 1005 -42.48 37.29 -3.62
C GLY A 1005 -41.58 36.13 -3.22
N LEU A 1006 -42.12 34.96 -2.82
CA LEU A 1006 -41.29 33.76 -2.66
C LEU A 1006 -40.79 33.27 -4.04
N ALA A 1007 -39.47 33.17 -4.17
CA ALA A 1007 -38.85 32.55 -5.33
C ALA A 1007 -39.31 31.09 -5.51
N PRO A 1008 -39.40 30.59 -6.76
CA PRO A 1008 -39.79 29.20 -7.06
C PRO A 1008 -38.98 28.15 -6.29
N VAL A 1009 -37.68 28.40 -6.12
CA VAL A 1009 -36.77 27.54 -5.35
C VAL A 1009 -37.18 27.50 -3.87
N HIS A 1010 -37.56 28.63 -3.26
CA HIS A 1010 -38.03 28.66 -1.87
C HIS A 1010 -39.35 27.90 -1.70
N ILE A 1011 -40.21 27.89 -2.72
CA ILE A 1011 -41.44 27.10 -2.73
C ILE A 1011 -41.14 25.60 -2.81
N ALA A 1012 -40.16 25.17 -3.61
CA ALA A 1012 -39.68 23.79 -3.59
C ALA A 1012 -39.13 23.40 -2.20
N PHE A 1013 -38.39 24.29 -1.54
CA PHE A 1013 -37.88 24.06 -0.18
C PHE A 1013 -38.98 23.82 0.87
N LEU A 1014 -40.20 24.35 0.69
CA LEU A 1014 -41.34 24.04 1.57
C LEU A 1014 -41.66 22.53 1.57
N PHE A 1015 -41.73 21.93 0.38
CA PHE A 1015 -42.07 20.51 0.22
C PHE A 1015 -40.89 19.59 0.53
N ILE A 1016 -39.66 20.01 0.23
CA ILE A 1016 -38.44 19.30 0.65
C ILE A 1016 -38.35 19.29 2.18
N ALA A 1017 -38.72 20.36 2.87
CA ALA A 1017 -38.77 20.39 4.34
C ALA A 1017 -39.76 19.36 4.91
N GLU A 1018 -40.95 19.25 4.32
CA GLU A 1018 -41.94 18.23 4.71
C GLU A 1018 -41.39 16.81 4.51
N ALA A 1019 -40.74 16.55 3.37
CA ALA A 1019 -40.09 15.26 3.10
C ALA A 1019 -38.95 14.95 4.07
N CYS A 1020 -38.12 15.93 4.44
CA CYS A 1020 -37.07 15.78 5.45
C CYS A 1020 -37.63 15.38 6.82
N VAL A 1021 -38.71 16.04 7.26
CA VAL A 1021 -39.39 15.70 8.53
C VAL A 1021 -39.89 14.26 8.48
N TYR A 1022 -40.56 13.87 7.39
CA TYR A 1022 -41.04 12.51 7.21
C TYR A 1022 -39.92 11.46 7.16
N ALA A 1023 -38.83 11.75 6.45
CA ALA A 1023 -37.66 10.87 6.35
C ALA A 1023 -37.02 10.63 7.71
N VAL A 1024 -36.74 11.71 8.47
CA VAL A 1024 -36.07 11.61 9.77
C VAL A 1024 -36.98 11.00 10.83
N LEU A 1025 -38.21 11.52 11.00
CA LEU A 1025 -39.12 11.00 12.02
C LEU A 1025 -39.54 9.55 11.71
N GLY A 1026 -39.85 9.24 10.45
CA GLY A 1026 -40.25 7.91 10.01
C GLY A 1026 -39.14 6.89 10.24
N THR A 1027 -37.89 7.26 9.96
CA THR A 1027 -36.72 6.40 10.16
C THR A 1027 -36.44 6.15 11.65
N VAL A 1028 -36.37 7.21 12.47
CA VAL A 1028 -36.14 7.07 13.92
C VAL A 1028 -37.25 6.26 14.58
N SER A 1029 -38.51 6.58 14.27
CA SER A 1029 -39.65 5.92 14.91
C SER A 1029 -39.84 4.49 14.40
N GLY A 1030 -39.60 4.23 13.11
CA GLY A 1030 -39.59 2.89 12.53
C GLY A 1030 -38.50 2.00 13.12
N TYR A 1031 -37.30 2.55 13.33
CA TYR A 1031 -36.22 1.85 14.03
C TYR A 1031 -36.58 1.53 15.48
N LEU A 1032 -37.03 2.52 16.25
CA LEU A 1032 -37.43 2.34 17.66
C LEU A 1032 -38.58 1.33 17.81
N LEU A 1033 -39.59 1.41 16.94
CA LEU A 1033 -40.70 0.47 16.92
C LEU A 1033 -40.23 -0.94 16.57
N GLY A 1034 -39.38 -1.09 15.56
CA GLY A 1034 -38.85 -2.39 15.17
C GLY A 1034 -38.10 -3.07 16.31
N GLN A 1035 -37.10 -2.39 16.85
CA GLN A 1035 -36.31 -2.88 17.99
C GLN A 1035 -37.16 -3.15 19.23
N GLY A 1036 -38.16 -2.28 19.51
CA GLY A 1036 -39.10 -2.47 20.61
C GLY A 1036 -39.95 -3.73 20.47
N VAL A 1037 -40.51 -3.98 19.27
CA VAL A 1037 -41.30 -5.18 18.98
C VAL A 1037 -40.45 -6.43 19.16
N ILE A 1038 -39.21 -6.45 18.66
CA ILE A 1038 -38.31 -7.61 18.81
C ILE A 1038 -37.97 -7.86 20.26
N LYS A 1039 -37.63 -6.82 21.03
CA LYS A 1039 -37.33 -6.96 22.46
C LYS A 1039 -38.50 -7.56 23.23
N ILE A 1040 -39.73 -7.18 22.90
CA ILE A 1040 -40.95 -7.75 23.48
C ILE A 1040 -41.14 -9.21 23.06
N LEU A 1041 -40.95 -9.53 21.77
CA LEU A 1041 -41.08 -10.90 21.26
C LEU A 1041 -40.04 -11.85 21.85
N LEU A 1042 -38.80 -11.38 22.05
CA LEU A 1042 -37.73 -12.12 22.74
C LEU A 1042 -38.07 -12.34 24.22
N TRP A 1043 -38.60 -11.32 24.90
CA TRP A 1043 -39.00 -11.44 26.30
C TRP A 1043 -40.13 -12.45 26.52
N GLN A 1044 -40.98 -12.67 25.52
CA GLN A 1044 -42.08 -13.65 25.55
C GLN A 1044 -41.68 -15.06 25.07
N GLU A 1045 -40.40 -15.30 24.76
CA GLU A 1045 -39.89 -16.56 24.19
C GLU A 1045 -40.61 -17.03 22.91
N LEU A 1046 -41.33 -16.13 22.22
CA LEU A 1046 -42.19 -16.48 21.07
C LEU A 1046 -41.41 -16.78 19.77
N LEU A 1047 -40.08 -16.54 19.79
CA LEU A 1047 -39.17 -16.61 18.64
C LEU A 1047 -38.09 -17.70 18.78
N GLN A 1048 -38.37 -18.83 19.45
CA GLN A 1048 -37.42 -19.95 19.49
C GLN A 1048 -37.07 -20.41 18.06
N GLY A 1049 -35.81 -20.18 17.64
CA GLY A 1049 -35.29 -20.54 16.31
C GLY A 1049 -35.28 -19.43 15.24
N LEU A 1050 -35.83 -18.23 15.52
CA LEU A 1050 -35.81 -17.07 14.62
C LEU A 1050 -34.83 -16.00 15.13
N ASN A 1051 -33.59 -16.07 14.67
CA ASN A 1051 -32.58 -15.05 14.95
C ASN A 1051 -32.73 -13.88 13.98
N VAL A 1052 -33.33 -12.77 14.44
CA VAL A 1052 -33.44 -11.54 13.67
C VAL A 1052 -32.17 -10.71 13.89
N ASN A 1053 -31.14 -10.97 13.08
CA ASN A 1053 -29.87 -10.25 13.14
C ASN A 1053 -29.98 -8.82 12.56
N TYR A 1054 -30.22 -7.84 13.43
CA TYR A 1054 -30.00 -6.43 13.12
C TYR A 1054 -28.53 -6.08 13.29
N SER A 1055 -27.72 -6.41 12.27
CA SER A 1055 -26.42 -5.76 12.16
C SER A 1055 -26.63 -4.25 12.12
N ALA A 1056 -25.93 -3.53 12.99
CA ALA A 1056 -26.05 -2.09 13.08
C ALA A 1056 -25.69 -1.40 11.75
N LEU A 1057 -24.76 -1.94 10.97
CA LEU A 1057 -24.40 -1.36 9.67
C LEU A 1057 -25.48 -1.60 8.60
N SER A 1058 -26.06 -2.80 8.52
CA SER A 1058 -27.17 -3.07 7.59
C SER A 1058 -28.41 -2.23 7.94
N THR A 1059 -28.65 -2.03 9.24
CA THR A 1059 -29.70 -1.14 9.75
C THR A 1059 -29.43 0.31 9.34
N VAL A 1060 -28.21 0.82 9.53
CA VAL A 1060 -27.81 2.18 9.11
C VAL A 1060 -27.98 2.38 7.60
N ILE A 1061 -27.47 1.46 6.78
CA ILE A 1061 -27.58 1.53 5.31
C ILE A 1061 -29.05 1.50 4.89
N SER A 1062 -29.86 0.62 5.48
CA SER A 1062 -31.29 0.51 5.20
C SER A 1062 -32.05 1.78 5.60
N SER A 1063 -31.77 2.33 6.79
CA SER A 1063 -32.32 3.60 7.26
C SER A 1063 -31.92 4.76 6.34
N ALA A 1064 -30.65 4.84 5.93
CA ALA A 1064 -30.18 5.84 4.99
C ALA A 1064 -30.86 5.70 3.62
N LEU A 1065 -30.98 4.47 3.11
CA LEU A 1065 -31.66 4.17 1.86
C LEU A 1065 -33.13 4.58 1.89
N VAL A 1066 -33.86 4.28 2.98
CA VAL A 1066 -35.24 4.73 3.17
C VAL A 1066 -35.32 6.26 3.14
N MET A 1067 -34.45 6.97 3.87
CA MET A 1067 -34.41 8.44 3.84
C MET A 1067 -34.14 8.98 2.43
N VAL A 1068 -33.15 8.42 1.72
CA VAL A 1068 -32.82 8.81 0.35
C VAL A 1068 -34.03 8.60 -0.57
N VAL A 1069 -34.71 7.46 -0.47
CA VAL A 1069 -35.90 7.16 -1.28
C VAL A 1069 -37.01 8.17 -1.00
N VAL A 1070 -37.31 8.48 0.27
CA VAL A 1070 -38.31 9.48 0.66
C VAL A 1070 -37.97 10.86 0.08
N LEU A 1071 -36.70 11.28 0.19
CA LEU A 1071 -36.24 12.56 -0.32
C LEU A 1071 -36.31 12.60 -1.86
N LEU A 1072 -35.82 11.58 -2.56
CA LEU A 1072 -35.85 11.49 -4.03
C LEU A 1072 -37.30 11.49 -4.56
N SER A 1073 -38.20 10.76 -3.91
CA SER A 1073 -39.63 10.76 -4.26
C SER A 1073 -40.31 12.13 -4.10
N SER A 1074 -39.75 13.02 -3.28
CA SER A 1074 -40.27 14.38 -3.09
C SER A 1074 -39.73 15.40 -4.11
N ILE A 1075 -38.65 15.09 -4.82
CA ILE A 1075 -38.02 16.02 -5.78
C ILE A 1075 -38.96 16.36 -6.93
N TYR A 1076 -39.62 15.34 -7.53
CA TYR A 1076 -40.55 15.57 -8.63
C TYR A 1076 -41.76 16.46 -8.21
N PRO A 1077 -42.48 16.15 -7.11
CA PRO A 1077 -43.51 17.04 -6.56
C PRO A 1077 -43.01 18.45 -6.25
N ALA A 1078 -41.85 18.59 -5.61
CA ALA A 1078 -41.27 19.89 -5.28
C ALA A 1078 -40.94 20.71 -6.54
N ARG A 1079 -40.44 20.06 -7.60
CA ARG A 1079 -40.20 20.69 -8.90
C ARG A 1079 -41.51 21.14 -9.55
N GLN A 1080 -42.56 20.32 -9.51
CA GLN A 1080 -43.88 20.69 -10.00
C GLN A 1080 -44.44 21.91 -9.24
N ALA A 1081 -44.34 21.93 -7.90
CA ALA A 1081 -44.74 23.06 -7.08
C ALA A 1081 -43.99 24.36 -7.45
N SER A 1082 -42.67 24.27 -7.67
CA SER A 1082 -41.85 25.39 -8.12
C SER A 1082 -42.27 25.90 -9.49
N MET A 1083 -42.58 25.02 -10.45
CA MET A 1083 -43.00 25.43 -11.79
C MET A 1083 -44.37 26.10 -11.79
N MET A 1084 -45.27 25.72 -10.89
CA MET A 1084 -46.58 26.38 -10.70
C MET A 1084 -46.47 27.80 -10.15
N ALA A 1085 -45.34 28.16 -9.54
CA ALA A 1085 -45.11 29.46 -8.91
C ALA A 1085 -44.55 30.55 -9.84
N VAL A 1086 -44.32 30.26 -11.12
CA VAL A 1086 -43.78 31.23 -12.08
C VAL A 1086 -44.91 31.76 -12.96
N PRO A 1087 -45.45 32.98 -12.73
CA PRO A 1087 -46.17 33.67 -13.77
C PRO A 1087 -45.15 34.17 -14.81
N ASP A 1088 -45.41 33.92 -16.09
CA ASP A 1088 -44.67 34.45 -17.25
C ASP A 1088 -43.41 33.69 -17.71
N VAL A 1089 -43.60 32.45 -18.16
CA VAL A 1089 -42.60 31.67 -18.94
C VAL A 1089 -42.32 32.27 -20.33
N THR A 1090 -42.87 33.44 -20.72
CA THR A 1090 -42.78 33.93 -22.11
C THR A 1090 -42.10 35.29 -22.37
N ARG A 1091 -41.56 36.02 -21.39
CA ARG A 1091 -40.74 37.22 -21.70
C ARG A 1091 -39.47 37.35 -20.84
N ARG A 1092 -38.47 36.52 -21.13
CA ARG A 1092 -37.07 36.91 -20.86
C ARG A 1092 -36.67 37.94 -21.91
N TRP A 1093 -36.28 39.14 -21.49
CA TRP A 1093 -35.72 40.14 -22.39
C TRP A 1093 -34.44 39.57 -23.00
N LYS A 1094 -34.44 39.42 -24.33
CA LYS A 1094 -33.27 39.03 -25.12
C LYS A 1094 -32.65 40.29 -25.68
N LEU A 1095 -31.33 40.40 -25.54
CA LEU A 1095 -30.56 41.45 -26.22
C LEU A 1095 -30.69 41.28 -27.74
N PRO A 1096 -30.79 42.37 -28.53
CA PRO A 1096 -30.74 42.30 -29.99
C PRO A 1096 -29.39 41.72 -30.45
N ASP A 1097 -29.25 41.19 -31.66
CA ASP A 1097 -27.92 40.76 -32.13
C ASP A 1097 -26.99 41.97 -32.40
N PRO A 1098 -25.70 41.93 -32.02
CA PRO A 1098 -24.75 43.02 -32.28
C PRO A 1098 -24.30 43.05 -33.75
N GLU A 1099 -23.94 44.25 -34.22
CA GLU A 1099 -23.35 44.47 -35.54
C GLU A 1099 -21.82 44.37 -35.43
N GLY A 1100 -21.29 43.16 -35.61
CA GLY A 1100 -19.86 42.88 -35.42
C GLY A 1100 -19.44 43.05 -33.96
N ASP A 1101 -18.55 44.00 -33.70
CA ASP A 1101 -18.03 44.33 -32.37
C ASP A 1101 -18.75 45.52 -31.71
N HIS A 1102 -19.80 46.03 -32.34
CA HIS A 1102 -20.55 47.20 -31.90
C HIS A 1102 -21.99 46.80 -31.57
N TRP A 1103 -22.49 47.27 -30.42
CA TRP A 1103 -23.85 47.00 -29.96
C TRP A 1103 -24.53 48.31 -29.60
N HIS A 1104 -25.52 48.73 -30.39
CA HIS A 1104 -26.28 49.95 -30.12
C HIS A 1104 -27.76 49.62 -30.06
N PHE A 1105 -28.42 49.95 -28.94
CA PHE A 1105 -29.86 49.78 -28.81
C PHE A 1105 -30.46 50.69 -27.74
N GLU A 1106 -31.75 51.00 -27.90
CA GLU A 1106 -32.52 51.68 -26.88
C GLU A 1106 -32.82 50.71 -25.72
N PHE A 1107 -32.41 51.09 -24.52
CA PHE A 1107 -32.70 50.33 -23.32
C PHE A 1107 -34.20 50.49 -23.00
N PRO A 1108 -34.95 49.41 -22.71
CA PRO A 1108 -36.42 49.43 -22.59
C PRO A 1108 -36.87 50.05 -21.26
N PHE A 1109 -36.44 51.28 -21.00
CA PHE A 1109 -36.72 52.05 -19.79
C PHE A 1109 -36.68 53.54 -20.13
N THR A 1110 -37.80 54.21 -19.94
CA THR A 1110 -37.91 55.67 -20.08
C THR A 1110 -37.95 56.33 -18.71
N VAL A 1111 -37.36 57.52 -18.60
CA VAL A 1111 -37.18 58.23 -17.32
C VAL A 1111 -37.74 59.65 -17.44
N GLY A 1112 -38.45 60.12 -16.42
CA GLY A 1112 -38.95 61.49 -16.40
C GLY A 1112 -37.82 62.49 -16.17
N GLY A 1113 -37.88 63.67 -16.79
CA GLY A 1113 -36.81 64.68 -16.75
C GLY A 1113 -36.41 65.17 -15.35
N LYS A 1114 -37.27 65.03 -14.33
CA LYS A 1114 -36.92 65.34 -12.93
C LYS A 1114 -35.98 64.30 -12.29
N ASP A 1115 -36.05 63.05 -12.73
CA ASP A 1115 -35.30 61.93 -12.15
C ASP A 1115 -34.06 61.55 -12.97
N VAL A 1116 -33.99 61.89 -14.27
CA VAL A 1116 -32.92 61.45 -15.18
C VAL A 1116 -31.52 61.87 -14.71
N PHE A 1117 -31.41 63.07 -14.13
CA PHE A 1117 -30.15 63.58 -13.62
C PHE A 1117 -29.66 62.79 -12.40
N GLY A 1118 -30.51 62.66 -11.38
CA GLY A 1118 -30.20 61.88 -10.17
C GLY A 1118 -29.94 60.40 -10.49
N LEU A 1119 -30.68 59.82 -11.44
CA LEU A 1119 -30.46 58.45 -11.90
C LEU A 1119 -29.10 58.30 -12.60
N SER A 1120 -28.69 59.27 -13.41
CA SER A 1120 -27.40 59.18 -14.10
C SER A 1120 -26.24 59.23 -13.10
N VAL A 1121 -26.32 60.08 -12.08
CA VAL A 1121 -25.32 60.14 -10.99
C VAL A 1121 -25.34 58.86 -10.14
N PHE A 1122 -26.53 58.30 -9.89
CA PHE A 1122 -26.68 57.02 -9.22
C PHE A 1122 -26.03 55.87 -9.99
N LEU A 1123 -26.10 55.87 -11.32
CA LEU A 1123 -25.41 54.88 -12.15
C LEU A 1123 -23.89 55.08 -12.15
N VAL A 1124 -23.41 56.33 -12.11
CA VAL A 1124 -21.97 56.64 -11.95
C VAL A 1124 -21.44 56.07 -10.64
N ASP A 1125 -22.10 56.33 -9.51
CA ASP A 1125 -21.74 55.77 -8.20
C ASP A 1125 -21.76 54.24 -8.21
N TYR A 1126 -22.71 53.63 -8.91
CA TYR A 1126 -22.77 52.19 -9.09
C TYR A 1126 -21.55 51.66 -9.84
N PHE A 1127 -21.15 52.28 -10.96
CA PHE A 1127 -19.96 51.88 -11.71
C PHE A 1127 -18.66 52.14 -10.94
N GLU A 1128 -18.56 53.24 -10.20
CA GLU A 1128 -17.40 53.56 -9.35
C GLU A 1128 -17.24 52.57 -8.19
N SER A 1129 -18.34 52.09 -7.60
CA SER A 1129 -18.27 51.05 -6.56
C SER A 1129 -17.69 49.71 -7.06
N HIS A 1130 -17.58 49.53 -8.38
CA HIS A 1130 -16.97 48.36 -9.02
C HIS A 1130 -15.56 48.67 -9.57
N MET A 1131 -14.96 49.82 -9.20
CA MET A 1131 -13.59 50.18 -9.57
C MET A 1131 -12.59 49.43 -8.68
N GLY A 1132 -11.65 48.70 -9.28
CA GLY A 1132 -10.56 48.01 -8.57
C GLY A 1132 -10.93 46.69 -7.88
N GLU A 1133 -12.18 46.23 -7.93
CA GLU A 1133 -12.63 44.95 -7.36
C GLU A 1133 -12.81 43.86 -8.44
N SER A 1134 -11.93 42.85 -8.50
CA SER A 1134 -12.04 41.71 -9.44
C SER A 1134 -13.01 40.61 -8.96
N MET A 1135 -14.05 40.96 -8.22
CA MET A 1135 -15.00 40.04 -7.58
C MET A 1135 -16.43 40.53 -7.84
N GLY A 1136 -17.14 39.92 -8.79
CA GLY A 1136 -18.48 40.37 -9.18
C GLY A 1136 -18.86 39.92 -10.60
N ALA A 1137 -19.96 40.45 -11.14
CA ALA A 1137 -20.35 40.19 -12.52
C ALA A 1137 -19.49 40.97 -13.53
N PHE A 1138 -18.92 42.10 -13.12
CA PHE A 1138 -18.02 42.95 -13.89
C PHE A 1138 -17.19 43.84 -12.95
N TYR A 1139 -16.09 44.41 -13.44
CA TYR A 1139 -15.39 45.53 -12.80
C TYR A 1139 -15.16 46.66 -13.81
N THR A 1140 -14.95 47.89 -13.33
CA THR A 1140 -14.80 49.08 -14.18
C THR A 1140 -13.48 49.82 -13.91
N ASP A 1141 -13.08 50.72 -14.81
CA ASP A 1141 -12.01 51.70 -14.61
C ASP A 1141 -12.54 53.07 -14.14
N GLY A 1142 -13.81 53.12 -13.72
CA GLY A 1142 -14.54 54.35 -13.39
C GLY A 1142 -15.53 54.80 -14.45
N ALA A 1143 -16.47 55.64 -14.04
CA ALA A 1143 -17.48 56.21 -14.92
C ALA A 1143 -17.29 57.73 -15.05
N ARG A 1144 -17.22 58.23 -16.28
CA ARG A 1144 -17.13 59.66 -16.57
C ARG A 1144 -18.52 60.18 -16.90
N PHE A 1145 -18.98 61.18 -16.16
CA PHE A 1145 -20.27 61.82 -16.37
C PHE A 1145 -20.12 63.07 -17.23
N GLY A 1146 -20.92 63.18 -18.30
CA GLY A 1146 -20.92 64.31 -19.21
C GLY A 1146 -22.32 64.83 -19.51
N SER A 1147 -22.38 65.99 -20.16
CA SER A 1147 -23.61 66.55 -20.72
C SER A 1147 -23.44 66.74 -22.23
N VAL A 1148 -24.44 66.34 -23.01
CA VAL A 1148 -24.46 66.49 -24.47
C VAL A 1148 -25.60 67.43 -24.87
N GLU A 1149 -25.34 68.40 -25.76
CA GLU A 1149 -26.41 69.21 -26.35
C GLU A 1149 -27.05 68.43 -27.51
N ALA A 1150 -28.29 67.96 -27.32
CA ALA A 1150 -29.07 67.34 -28.38
C ALA A 1150 -30.04 68.36 -29.01
N ALA A 1151 -30.47 68.10 -30.24
CA ALA A 1151 -31.39 68.97 -30.99
C ALA A 1151 -32.74 69.24 -30.27
N THR A 1152 -33.08 68.45 -29.26
CA THR A 1152 -34.33 68.48 -28.47
C THR A 1152 -34.14 68.88 -27.00
N GLY A 1153 -32.92 69.23 -26.56
CA GLY A 1153 -32.60 69.66 -25.19
C GLY A 1153 -31.25 69.10 -24.68
N ALA A 1154 -30.86 69.48 -23.45
CA ALA A 1154 -29.65 68.94 -22.82
C ALA A 1154 -29.84 67.47 -22.40
N GLY A 1155 -28.98 66.58 -22.90
CA GLY A 1155 -28.86 65.17 -22.51
C GLY A 1155 -27.67 64.92 -21.59
N TYR A 1156 -27.58 63.70 -21.06
CA TYR A 1156 -26.50 63.29 -20.15
C TYR A 1156 -25.84 62.01 -20.66
N THR A 1157 -24.52 61.92 -20.51
CA THR A 1157 -23.73 60.76 -20.97
C THR A 1157 -22.93 60.15 -19.82
N ILE A 1158 -22.73 58.83 -19.87
CA ILE A 1158 -21.86 58.09 -18.95
C ILE A 1158 -20.94 57.19 -19.77
N ASP A 1159 -19.63 57.39 -19.63
CA ASP A 1159 -18.60 56.61 -20.32
C ASP A 1159 -17.80 55.78 -19.33
N THR A 1160 -17.67 54.47 -19.57
CA THR A 1160 -16.89 53.57 -18.70
C THR A 1160 -16.31 52.38 -19.46
N THR A 1161 -15.11 51.92 -19.10
CA THR A 1161 -14.56 50.65 -19.58
C THR A 1161 -14.91 49.55 -18.59
N ILE A 1162 -15.45 48.44 -19.10
CA ILE A 1162 -15.95 47.33 -18.29
C ILE A 1162 -15.27 46.03 -18.69
N TRP A 1163 -14.83 45.27 -17.70
CA TRP A 1163 -14.36 43.90 -17.87
C TRP A 1163 -15.41 42.94 -17.31
N LEU A 1164 -15.73 41.90 -18.07
CA LEU A 1164 -16.83 40.99 -17.76
C LEU A 1164 -16.31 39.68 -17.13
N ALA A 1165 -17.03 39.17 -16.13
CA ALA A 1165 -16.77 37.86 -15.55
C ALA A 1165 -17.27 36.72 -16.48
N PRO A 1166 -16.60 35.55 -16.53
CA PRO A 1166 -15.36 35.23 -15.81
C PRO A 1166 -14.12 35.91 -16.43
N TYR A 1167 -13.34 36.57 -15.58
CA TYR A 1167 -12.25 37.47 -16.00
C TYR A 1167 -11.09 36.77 -16.72
N ASP A 1168 -10.95 35.45 -16.55
CA ASP A 1168 -9.97 34.62 -17.26
C ASP A 1168 -10.18 34.61 -18.79
N LEU A 1169 -11.40 34.94 -19.25
CA LEU A 1169 -11.71 35.06 -20.67
C LEU A 1169 -11.21 36.36 -21.29
N GLY A 1170 -10.70 37.29 -20.47
CA GLY A 1170 -10.13 38.56 -20.92
C GLY A 1170 -11.11 39.42 -21.71
N VAL A 1171 -12.41 39.34 -21.43
CA VAL A 1171 -13.43 40.12 -22.16
C VAL A 1171 -13.50 41.53 -21.59
N SER A 1172 -13.17 42.52 -22.41
CA SER A 1172 -13.33 43.94 -22.07
C SER A 1172 -14.13 44.69 -23.12
N GLN A 1173 -14.86 45.70 -22.69
CA GLN A 1173 -15.74 46.50 -23.53
C GLN A 1173 -15.80 47.95 -23.08
N GLN A 1174 -15.98 48.86 -24.02
CA GLN A 1174 -16.30 50.25 -23.74
C GLN A 1174 -17.82 50.41 -23.75
N VAL A 1175 -18.38 51.00 -22.70
CA VAL A 1175 -19.82 51.22 -22.56
C VAL A 1175 -20.09 52.72 -22.53
N HIS A 1176 -20.87 53.18 -23.49
CA HIS A 1176 -21.35 54.54 -23.60
C HIS A 1176 -22.86 54.57 -23.36
N PHE A 1177 -23.28 55.29 -22.33
CA PHE A 1177 -24.67 55.42 -21.94
C PHE A 1177 -25.15 56.83 -22.27
N GLU A 1178 -26.26 56.97 -22.99
CA GLU A 1178 -26.83 58.28 -23.33
C GLU A 1178 -28.28 58.39 -22.84
N ALA A 1179 -28.59 59.49 -22.16
CA ALA A 1179 -29.95 59.87 -21.80
C ALA A 1179 -30.36 61.09 -22.61
N VAL A 1180 -31.17 60.91 -23.66
CA VAL A 1180 -31.52 61.96 -24.62
C VAL A 1180 -33.02 62.28 -24.53
N PRO A 1181 -33.42 63.57 -24.56
CA PRO A 1181 -34.84 63.94 -24.51
C PRO A 1181 -35.55 63.59 -25.81
N THR A 1182 -36.70 62.93 -25.71
CA THR A 1182 -37.48 62.47 -26.89
C THR A 1182 -38.30 63.58 -27.56
N GLY A 1183 -38.37 64.78 -26.97
CA GLY A 1183 -39.11 65.93 -27.49
C GLY A 1183 -40.59 65.99 -27.07
N GLU A 1184 -41.15 64.90 -26.52
CA GLU A 1184 -42.53 64.85 -26.02
C GLU A 1184 -42.56 64.59 -24.50
N HIS A 1185 -43.39 65.34 -23.76
CA HIS A 1185 -43.75 65.07 -22.36
C HIS A 1185 -42.60 65.02 -21.32
N ASN A 1186 -41.45 65.65 -21.61
CA ASN A 1186 -40.27 65.70 -20.71
C ASN A 1186 -39.78 64.30 -20.27
N ILE A 1187 -39.74 63.37 -21.22
CA ILE A 1187 -39.27 62.00 -21.04
C ILE A 1187 -37.92 61.85 -21.76
N PHE A 1188 -37.00 61.11 -21.13
CA PHE A 1188 -35.70 60.77 -21.68
C PHE A 1188 -35.68 59.30 -22.08
N ALA A 1189 -35.26 59.04 -23.32
CA ALA A 1189 -34.92 57.70 -23.78
C ALA A 1189 -33.47 57.41 -23.40
N MET A 1190 -33.22 56.15 -23.05
CA MET A 1190 -31.91 55.70 -22.61
C MET A 1190 -31.32 54.83 -23.70
N THR A 1191 -30.25 55.29 -24.33
CA THR A 1191 -29.56 54.55 -25.39
C THR A 1191 -28.25 54.01 -24.85
N LEU A 1192 -27.93 52.76 -25.20
CA LEU A 1192 -26.69 52.11 -24.77
C LEU A 1192 -25.89 51.70 -26.01
N THR A 1193 -24.64 52.14 -26.07
CA THR A 1193 -23.65 51.71 -27.04
C THR A 1193 -22.56 50.92 -26.32
N ILE A 1194 -22.24 49.71 -26.80
CA ILE A 1194 -21.21 48.84 -26.26
C ILE A 1194 -20.27 48.42 -27.38
N ASP A 1195 -19.00 48.72 -27.22
CA ASP A 1195 -17.95 48.36 -28.17
C ASP A 1195 -17.00 47.34 -27.55
N ARG A 1196 -16.83 46.18 -28.18
CA ARG A 1196 -15.90 45.14 -27.72
C ARG A 1196 -14.46 45.61 -27.91
N LEU A 1197 -13.68 45.65 -26.83
CA LEU A 1197 -12.25 45.97 -26.88
C LEU A 1197 -11.40 44.70 -26.96
N SER A 1198 -11.76 43.65 -26.21
CA SER A 1198 -11.03 42.37 -26.20
C SER A 1198 -11.89 41.18 -25.76
N GLY A 1199 -11.38 39.94 -25.94
CA GLY A 1199 -12.09 38.68 -25.66
C GLY A 1199 -12.94 38.16 -26.83
N ASP A 1200 -13.22 36.86 -26.93
CA ASP A 1200 -13.93 36.30 -28.09
C ASP A 1200 -15.42 36.72 -28.17
N VAL A 1201 -15.98 36.78 -29.38
CA VAL A 1201 -17.36 37.27 -29.62
C VAL A 1201 -18.42 36.43 -28.90
N ALA A 1202 -18.23 35.11 -28.76
CA ALA A 1202 -19.20 34.25 -28.11
C ALA A 1202 -19.22 34.45 -26.59
N SER A 1203 -18.04 34.61 -25.98
CA SER A 1203 -17.88 34.94 -24.58
C SER A 1203 -18.35 36.36 -24.27
N TRP A 1204 -18.06 37.34 -25.13
CA TRP A 1204 -18.55 38.71 -25.01
C TRP A 1204 -20.08 38.80 -25.04
N ARG A 1205 -20.74 38.11 -25.99
CA ARG A 1205 -22.21 38.03 -26.05
C ARG A 1205 -22.80 37.37 -24.79
N ARG A 1206 -22.16 36.30 -24.29
CA ARG A 1206 -22.65 35.57 -23.10
C ARG A 1206 -22.47 36.38 -21.82
N GLY A 1207 -21.32 37.01 -21.64
CA GLY A 1207 -21.01 37.85 -20.47
C GLY A 1207 -21.94 39.07 -20.37
N ASN A 1208 -22.26 39.69 -21.51
CA ASN A 1208 -23.15 40.84 -21.55
C ASN A 1208 -24.56 40.54 -21.05
N GLN A 1209 -25.10 39.34 -21.25
CA GLN A 1209 -26.42 39.01 -20.69
C GLN A 1209 -26.43 39.14 -19.15
N GLY A 1210 -25.33 38.76 -18.48
CA GLY A 1210 -25.16 38.93 -17.04
C GLY A 1210 -25.06 40.40 -16.64
N PHE A 1211 -24.20 41.17 -17.32
CA PHE A 1211 -24.03 42.60 -17.13
C PHE A 1211 -25.36 43.38 -17.28
N MET A 1212 -26.09 43.10 -18.36
CA MET A 1212 -27.35 43.77 -18.68
C MET A 1212 -28.46 43.45 -17.66
N ASN A 1213 -28.47 42.23 -17.12
CA ASN A 1213 -29.37 41.88 -16.01
C ASN A 1213 -29.01 42.64 -14.72
N ALA A 1214 -27.72 42.81 -14.42
CA ALA A 1214 -27.26 43.59 -13.28
C ALA A 1214 -27.63 45.08 -13.44
N LEU A 1215 -27.37 45.66 -14.61
CA LEU A 1215 -27.73 47.05 -14.92
C LEU A 1215 -29.24 47.27 -14.82
N ARG A 1216 -30.06 46.38 -15.40
CA ARG A 1216 -31.53 46.43 -15.29
C ARG A 1216 -32.02 46.40 -13.84
N LYS A 1217 -31.36 45.62 -12.97
CA LYS A 1217 -31.68 45.58 -11.53
C LYS A 1217 -31.51 46.97 -10.91
N GLN A 1218 -30.48 47.73 -11.28
CA GLN A 1218 -30.25 49.09 -10.76
C GLN A 1218 -31.34 50.09 -11.18
N PHE A 1219 -31.79 50.04 -12.44
CA PHE A 1219 -32.93 50.86 -12.89
C PHE A 1219 -34.21 50.57 -12.09
N LEU A 1220 -34.43 49.31 -11.69
CA LEU A 1220 -35.55 48.94 -10.82
C LEU A 1220 -35.34 49.40 -9.38
N ILE A 1221 -34.12 49.31 -8.84
CA ILE A 1221 -33.76 49.77 -7.50
C ILE A 1221 -33.98 51.29 -7.39
N TRP A 1222 -33.59 52.08 -8.39
CA TRP A 1222 -33.82 53.53 -8.40
C TRP A 1222 -35.28 53.90 -8.12
N ARG A 1223 -36.25 53.13 -8.65
CA ARG A 1223 -37.68 53.35 -8.39
C ARG A 1223 -38.08 53.19 -6.92
N THR A 1224 -37.31 52.41 -6.16
CA THR A 1224 -37.52 52.16 -4.73
C THR A 1224 -36.74 53.12 -3.83
N VAL A 1225 -35.81 53.91 -4.37
CA VAL A 1225 -35.05 54.92 -3.61
C VAL A 1225 -36.00 56.05 -3.18
N ASP A 1226 -35.97 56.37 -1.89
CA ASP A 1226 -36.80 57.41 -1.26
C ASP A 1226 -36.55 58.80 -1.89
N PRO A 1227 -37.60 59.63 -2.09
CA PRO A 1227 -37.46 60.98 -2.67
C PRO A 1227 -36.38 61.84 -2.01
N GLY A 1228 -36.17 61.73 -0.69
CA GLY A 1228 -35.13 62.48 0.01
C GLY A 1228 -33.70 62.08 -0.38
N ASN A 1229 -33.48 60.81 -0.70
CA ASN A 1229 -32.18 60.32 -1.17
C ASN A 1229 -31.95 60.62 -2.66
N ARG A 1230 -33.00 60.63 -3.49
CA ARG A 1230 -32.89 61.07 -4.90
C ARG A 1230 -32.43 62.53 -5.03
N ALA A 1231 -32.84 63.38 -4.09
CA ALA A 1231 -32.38 64.77 -4.01
C ALA A 1231 -30.87 64.87 -3.74
N LYS A 1232 -30.31 63.99 -2.90
CA LYS A 1232 -28.86 63.94 -2.62
C LYS A 1232 -28.03 63.57 -3.86
N TYR A 1233 -28.48 62.60 -4.65
CA TYR A 1233 -27.84 62.29 -5.94
C TYR A 1233 -27.90 63.46 -6.94
N THR A 1234 -28.99 64.23 -6.90
CA THR A 1234 -29.14 65.44 -7.71
C THR A 1234 -28.20 66.57 -7.25
N GLU A 1235 -27.93 66.68 -5.94
CA GLU A 1235 -26.96 67.63 -5.39
C GLU A 1235 -25.52 67.24 -5.74
N LYS A 1236 -25.17 65.96 -5.54
CA LYS A 1236 -23.86 65.38 -5.89
C LYS A 1236 -23.53 65.53 -7.39
N GLY A 1237 -24.52 65.35 -8.26
CA GLY A 1237 -24.33 65.55 -9.70
C GLY A 1237 -23.99 66.99 -10.11
N ARG A 1238 -24.48 68.01 -9.37
CA ARG A 1238 -24.14 69.41 -9.64
C ARG A 1238 -22.68 69.72 -9.28
N GLU A 1239 -22.13 69.04 -8.28
CA GLU A 1239 -20.69 69.12 -7.93
C GLU A 1239 -19.82 68.45 -9.01
N LEU A 1240 -20.23 67.30 -9.53
CA LEU A 1240 -19.51 66.57 -10.59
C LEU A 1240 -19.42 67.36 -11.92
N LEU A 1241 -20.48 68.09 -12.31
CA LEU A 1241 -20.48 68.91 -13.54
C LEU A 1241 -19.79 70.29 -13.38
N SER A 1242 -19.47 70.73 -12.16
CA SER A 1242 -18.82 72.02 -11.89
C SER A 1242 -17.31 71.93 -11.65
N ALA A 1243 -16.74 70.71 -11.65
CA ALA A 1243 -15.31 70.48 -11.62
C ALA A 1243 -14.69 70.60 -13.05
N PRO A 1244 -13.66 71.43 -13.28
CA PRO A 1244 -13.01 71.51 -14.59
C PRO A 1244 -12.25 70.20 -14.91
N ALA A 1245 -12.46 69.69 -16.14
CA ALA A 1245 -11.82 68.50 -16.66
C ALA A 1245 -10.28 68.55 -16.51
N ALA A 1246 -9.72 67.66 -15.69
CA ALA A 1246 -8.28 67.46 -15.61
C ALA A 1246 -7.80 66.81 -16.92
N ALA A 1247 -6.93 67.53 -17.65
CA ALA A 1247 -6.25 67.05 -18.84
C ALA A 1247 -5.41 65.82 -18.52
N VAL A 1248 -5.69 64.71 -19.22
CA VAL A 1248 -4.87 63.50 -19.24
C VAL A 1248 -3.68 63.74 -20.17
N ASN A 1249 -2.47 63.77 -19.63
CA ASN A 1249 -1.25 63.53 -20.42
C ASN A 1249 -1.13 62.04 -20.70
N ALA A 1250 -0.64 61.73 -21.91
CA ALA A 1250 -0.51 60.44 -22.59
C ALA A 1250 -0.10 59.23 -21.73
#